data_AF-A0A1B7N6Y6-F1
#
_entry.id   AF-A0A1B7N6Y6-F1
#
_cell.length_a   1.000
_cell.length_b   1.000
_cell.length_c   1.000
_cell.angle_alpha   90.00
_cell.angle_beta   90.00
_cell.angle_gamma   90.00
#
_symmetry.space_group_name_H-M   'P 1'
#
loop_
_entity.id
_entity.type
_entity.pdbx_description
1 polymer ?
#
loop_
_entity_poly.entity_id
_entity_poly.type
_entity_poly.pdbx_seq_one_letter_code
_entity_poly.pdbx_strand_id
1 'polypeptide(L)'
;MPGPRGKAKAKKPKPRTKALSPTNATSEDSEFNELIDDIDGAEGWNKIVNVLCEFLQLPDLSKRSGLKKIHANFNEIYHNIDDVYVANVTNEKITGGIIGIYTKMCADAILRNKLFQKGLVSKITPLINIPSTRHLALRALTTVTHHGGVDVRKEISLESPTLLKIMRENPDDLKVAEMAITTMAHAIGAAINQEDVPEPKYIKATNAKTLIPVVIDFMSKPGASIQLLHHGLELITHPVFHCWSDCKAYSPLQNLLVACLRSTDLTVRVGALGGLLRLEGLSAEEDQRLFDPQKLMAAIERRFPHHLTDIMMDYGLMRCDTYLTLNSTADNQKVMMKCAQDKDLYSLGLKLAELITRNEFSIAEGGFQTQDPRTGKMELDRDLGLPFIMWSDALPHCASAIRAKGRPGEEDLADMITAKFFIIRSRIPDAIEVAKRGLQRNPKFAYFYYVITLGKNLSEGLRSAKKGLKCSKMTPFVRFGLLHRAVEIAGNLGVCSIQESRPGDRKYDEGVAFLMSAMEDAKTYAIEAPPDARHMKNVLYWHICLTLAIKGPEAPADLQELQVALKKLGHADEFSLLFGINPPKTQLRLAQQNIVKRYPTAVKEWKDLVARFDEETMDECGISFGKAEDDLAAWLDEIHLDQGEEDDPHPQRCSHPRVSPNTVALYRCSWCGNPSAALRKCSGCDKARYCDGGCQKSHWSEHKTTCKA
;
A
#
# COMPACT_ATOMS: atom_id res chain seq x y z
N MET A 1 5.08 -72.05 -13.62
CA MET A 1 6.50 -72.38 -13.81
C MET A 1 7.36 -71.54 -12.85
N PRO A 2 8.53 -72.03 -12.40
CA PRO A 2 8.88 -72.12 -10.97
C PRO A 2 10.05 -71.23 -10.48
N GLY A 3 9.99 -70.82 -9.20
CA GLY A 3 11.08 -70.66 -8.18
C GLY A 3 12.33 -69.80 -8.47
N PRO A 4 13.24 -69.54 -7.49
CA PRO A 4 13.33 -70.17 -6.14
C PRO A 4 13.66 -69.26 -4.92
N ARG A 5 13.28 -69.78 -3.72
CA ARG A 5 13.96 -69.89 -2.39
C ARG A 5 14.97 -68.80 -1.95
N GLY A 6 14.94 -68.23 -0.74
CA GLY A 6 14.94 -68.77 0.65
C GLY A 6 15.55 -67.67 1.56
N LYS A 7 15.50 -67.58 2.89
CA LYS A 7 15.44 -68.52 4.02
C LYS A 7 14.84 -67.81 5.26
N ALA A 8 14.12 -68.55 6.09
CA ALA A 8 13.70 -68.13 7.43
C ALA A 8 14.77 -68.41 8.50
N LYS A 9 14.82 -67.61 9.58
CA LYS A 9 15.39 -68.01 10.88
C LYS A 9 14.64 -67.40 12.08
N ALA A 10 14.01 -68.33 12.82
CA ALA A 10 13.79 -68.47 14.27
C ALA A 10 13.56 -67.25 15.20
N LYS A 11 12.41 -67.31 15.88
CA LYS A 11 12.05 -66.58 17.11
C LYS A 11 12.92 -67.04 18.30
N LYS A 12 13.34 -66.08 19.14
CA LYS A 12 13.92 -66.29 20.49
C LYS A 12 13.07 -65.58 21.57
N PRO A 13 13.15 -66.01 22.84
CA PRO A 13 12.05 -65.98 23.80
C PRO A 13 11.93 -64.68 24.60
N LYS A 14 10.71 -64.44 25.10
CA LYS A 14 10.37 -63.39 26.09
C LYS A 14 11.18 -63.55 27.38
N PRO A 15 11.75 -62.48 27.97
CA PRO A 15 12.23 -62.50 29.33
C PRO A 15 11.10 -62.25 30.33
N ARG A 16 11.19 -62.97 31.45
CA ARG A 16 10.33 -62.94 32.64
C ARG A 16 10.22 -61.56 33.27
N THR A 17 9.02 -61.24 33.70
CA THR A 17 8.64 -60.23 34.69
C THR A 17 9.50 -60.36 35.96
N LYS A 18 10.21 -59.29 36.33
CA LYS A 18 10.73 -59.08 37.69
C LYS A 18 9.73 -58.22 38.45
N ALA A 19 9.40 -58.67 39.66
CA ALA A 19 8.48 -58.02 40.58
C ALA A 19 8.99 -56.62 40.98
N LEU A 20 8.05 -55.68 41.06
CA LEU A 20 8.22 -54.35 41.65
C LEU A 20 8.33 -54.49 43.17
N SER A 21 9.46 -54.03 43.72
CA SER A 21 9.58 -53.67 45.14
C SER A 21 9.19 -52.20 45.30
N PRO A 22 8.51 -51.79 46.38
CA PRO A 22 8.06 -50.42 46.57
C PRO A 22 9.06 -49.62 47.41
N THR A 23 9.69 -48.60 46.83
CA THR A 23 10.46 -47.49 47.47
C THR A 23 11.09 -46.68 46.31
N ASN A 24 11.09 -45.35 46.18
CA ASN A 24 10.91 -44.22 47.08
C ASN A 24 10.32 -43.04 46.30
N ALA A 25 9.42 -42.27 46.92
CA ALA A 25 8.95 -40.98 46.43
C ALA A 25 9.93 -39.81 46.73
N THR A 26 11.24 -40.08 46.79
CA THR A 26 12.27 -39.11 47.20
C THR A 26 13.30 -38.77 46.11
N SER A 27 13.22 -39.36 44.92
CA SER A 27 14.20 -39.10 43.84
C SER A 27 13.84 -37.87 42.99
N GLU A 28 12.55 -37.60 42.76
CA GLU A 28 12.12 -36.46 41.94
C GLU A 28 12.40 -35.12 42.61
N ASP A 29 12.21 -35.01 43.93
CA ASP A 29 12.56 -33.80 44.70
C ASP A 29 14.08 -33.55 44.73
N SER A 30 14.90 -34.61 44.68
CA SER A 30 16.37 -34.50 44.68
C SER A 30 16.92 -34.00 43.34
N GLU A 31 16.45 -34.59 42.22
CA GLU A 31 16.86 -34.15 40.87
C GLU A 31 16.36 -32.73 40.57
N PHE A 32 15.18 -32.36 41.07
CA PHE A 32 14.64 -31.02 40.86
C PHE A 32 15.39 -29.94 41.67
N ASN A 33 15.84 -30.27 42.88
CA ASN A 33 16.69 -29.37 43.68
C ASN A 33 18.07 -29.18 43.05
N GLU A 34 18.69 -30.24 42.50
CA GLU A 34 19.95 -30.12 41.76
C GLU A 34 19.80 -29.26 40.49
N LEU A 35 18.67 -29.38 39.77
CA LEU A 35 18.35 -28.51 38.64
C LEU A 35 18.24 -27.03 39.04
N ILE A 36 17.60 -26.74 40.18
CA ILE A 36 17.48 -25.37 40.69
C ILE A 36 18.87 -24.80 41.00
N ASP A 37 19.73 -25.57 41.65
CA ASP A 37 21.11 -25.16 41.97
C ASP A 37 21.94 -24.88 40.70
N ASP A 38 21.83 -25.73 39.68
CA ASP A 38 22.51 -25.56 38.38
C ASP A 38 22.00 -24.33 37.61
N ILE A 39 20.69 -24.08 37.64
CA ILE A 39 20.08 -22.88 37.04
C ILE A 39 20.49 -21.65 37.83
N ASP A 40 20.61 -21.76 39.15
CA ASP A 40 20.96 -20.63 40.00
C ASP A 40 22.41 -20.20 39.85
N GLY A 41 23.32 -21.16 39.61
CA GLY A 41 24.73 -20.93 39.28
C GLY A 41 25.02 -20.56 37.83
N ALA A 42 24.03 -20.62 36.92
CA ALA A 42 24.25 -20.37 35.50
C ALA A 42 24.34 -18.87 35.14
N GLU A 43 25.50 -18.45 34.64
CA GLU A 43 25.67 -17.11 34.06
C GLU A 43 25.11 -17.03 32.63
N GLY A 44 23.87 -16.54 32.52
CA GLY A 44 23.26 -16.10 31.26
C GLY A 44 22.20 -17.05 30.68
N TRP A 45 21.20 -16.46 30.01
CA TRP A 45 20.00 -17.15 29.53
C TRP A 45 20.26 -18.34 28.61
N ASN A 46 21.32 -18.33 27.80
CA ASN A 46 21.64 -19.45 26.92
C ASN A 46 22.05 -20.71 27.71
N LYS A 47 22.76 -20.56 28.83
CA LYS A 47 23.14 -21.69 29.69
C LYS A 47 21.90 -22.26 30.37
N ILE A 48 21.06 -21.40 30.95
CA ILE A 48 19.78 -21.79 31.58
C ILE A 48 18.90 -22.57 30.59
N VAL A 49 18.76 -22.06 29.36
CA VAL A 49 17.98 -22.75 28.30
C VAL A 49 18.59 -24.11 27.96
N ASN A 50 19.92 -24.25 27.92
CA ASN A 50 20.55 -25.53 27.61
C ASN A 50 20.37 -26.54 28.73
N VAL A 51 20.55 -26.13 29.99
CA VAL A 51 20.29 -26.97 31.18
C VAL A 51 18.84 -27.47 31.17
N LEU A 52 17.87 -26.57 30.94
CA LEU A 52 16.46 -26.96 30.85
C LEU A 52 16.17 -27.87 29.64
N CYS A 53 16.81 -27.65 28.50
CA CYS A 53 16.69 -28.56 27.35
C CYS A 53 17.23 -29.96 27.66
N GLU A 54 18.32 -30.07 28.41
CA GLU A 54 18.90 -31.36 28.83
C GLU A 54 18.00 -32.06 29.84
N PHE A 55 17.52 -31.35 30.85
CA PHE A 55 16.57 -31.85 31.84
C PHE A 55 15.27 -32.36 31.19
N LEU A 56 14.68 -31.58 30.28
CA LEU A 56 13.47 -31.93 29.53
C LEU A 56 13.73 -32.91 28.37
N GLN A 57 14.98 -33.35 28.18
CA GLN A 57 15.43 -34.25 27.10
C GLN A 57 14.98 -33.79 25.70
N LEU A 58 15.03 -32.48 25.46
CA LEU A 58 14.57 -31.88 24.22
C LEU A 58 15.52 -32.18 23.06
N PRO A 59 14.99 -32.45 21.85
CA PRO A 59 15.78 -32.45 20.63
C PRO A 59 16.51 -31.12 20.41
N ASP A 60 17.69 -31.16 19.79
CA ASP A 60 18.49 -29.97 19.47
C ASP A 60 17.71 -28.94 18.61
N LEU A 61 17.21 -27.90 19.26
CA LEU A 61 16.40 -26.82 18.66
C LEU A 61 17.21 -25.93 17.71
N SER A 62 18.54 -26.03 17.74
CA SER A 62 19.45 -25.36 16.82
C SER A 62 19.68 -26.20 15.55
N LYS A 63 19.00 -27.33 15.40
CA LYS A 63 19.04 -28.15 14.18
C LYS A 63 17.66 -28.36 13.60
N ARG A 64 17.60 -28.34 12.27
CA ARG A 64 16.38 -28.65 11.53
C ARG A 64 15.80 -30.03 11.89
N SER A 65 16.66 -31.03 12.10
CA SER A 65 16.24 -32.38 12.51
C SER A 65 15.60 -32.38 13.90
N GLY A 66 16.08 -31.54 14.83
CA GLY A 66 15.45 -31.37 16.14
C GLY A 66 14.08 -30.73 16.02
N LEU A 67 13.95 -29.62 15.29
CA LEU A 67 12.65 -28.98 15.05
C LEU A 67 11.63 -29.92 14.38
N LYS A 68 12.06 -30.82 13.49
CA LYS A 68 11.19 -31.87 12.93
C LYS A 68 10.69 -32.86 13.98
N LYS A 69 11.55 -33.26 14.94
CA LYS A 69 11.15 -34.13 16.05
C LYS A 69 10.12 -33.43 16.95
N ILE A 70 10.32 -32.14 17.21
CA ILE A 70 9.33 -31.31 17.93
C ILE A 70 7.99 -31.32 17.20
N HIS A 71 7.99 -31.16 15.87
CA HIS A 71 6.74 -31.21 15.08
C HIS A 71 5.98 -32.53 15.24
N ALA A 72 6.70 -33.66 15.22
CA ALA A 72 6.11 -34.98 15.31
C ALA A 72 5.44 -35.22 16.67
N ASN A 73 6.03 -34.70 17.75
CA ASN A 73 5.60 -34.95 19.13
C ASN A 73 5.18 -33.68 19.86
N PHE A 74 4.65 -32.67 19.13
CA PHE A 74 4.48 -31.32 19.66
C PHE A 74 3.65 -31.26 20.93
N ASN A 75 2.52 -31.98 20.98
CA ASN A 75 1.60 -31.89 22.11
C ASN A 75 2.20 -32.42 23.42
N GLU A 76 2.90 -33.54 23.35
CA GLU A 76 3.58 -34.16 24.49
C GLU A 76 4.73 -33.29 24.97
N ILE A 77 5.59 -32.86 24.05
CA ILE A 77 6.73 -32.01 24.38
C ILE A 77 6.26 -30.66 24.95
N TYR A 78 5.23 -30.06 24.35
CA TYR A 78 4.63 -28.84 24.87
C TYR A 78 4.12 -29.05 26.30
N HIS A 79 3.37 -30.13 26.56
CA HIS A 79 2.82 -30.41 27.89
C HIS A 79 3.93 -30.49 28.94
N ASN A 80 5.01 -31.24 28.68
CA ASN A 80 6.13 -31.37 29.61
C ASN A 80 6.82 -30.02 29.88
N ILE A 81 7.01 -29.19 28.84
CA ILE A 81 7.58 -27.85 28.99
C ILE A 81 6.62 -26.94 29.80
N ASP A 82 5.31 -27.03 29.53
CA ASP A 82 4.27 -26.22 30.19
C ASP A 82 4.07 -26.59 31.65
N ASP A 83 4.14 -27.88 32.01
CA ASP A 83 4.08 -28.35 33.39
C ASP A 83 5.21 -27.74 34.23
N VAL A 84 6.44 -27.72 33.69
CA VAL A 84 7.58 -27.08 34.36
C VAL A 84 7.37 -25.58 34.49
N TYR A 85 6.81 -24.92 33.48
CA TYR A 85 6.47 -23.49 33.56
C TYR A 85 5.45 -23.20 34.66
N VAL A 86 4.34 -23.96 34.68
CA VAL A 86 3.23 -23.76 35.62
C VAL A 86 3.68 -24.05 37.06
N ALA A 87 4.44 -25.13 37.28
CA ALA A 87 4.97 -25.48 38.59
C ALA A 87 5.94 -24.43 39.15
N ASN A 88 6.54 -23.62 38.29
CA ASN A 88 7.62 -22.69 38.65
C ASN A 88 7.30 -21.23 38.33
N VAL A 89 6.02 -20.84 38.29
CA VAL A 89 5.58 -19.50 37.87
C VAL A 89 6.25 -18.35 38.66
N THR A 90 6.70 -18.61 39.89
CA THR A 90 7.43 -17.65 40.75
C THR A 90 8.94 -17.66 40.56
N ASN A 91 9.51 -18.67 39.89
CA ASN A 91 10.95 -18.74 39.61
C ASN A 91 11.25 -18.08 38.26
N GLU A 92 11.82 -16.87 38.32
CA GLU A 92 12.12 -16.03 37.16
C GLU A 92 13.12 -16.70 36.19
N LYS A 93 14.09 -17.44 36.71
CA LYS A 93 15.11 -18.10 35.88
C LYS A 93 14.52 -19.29 35.13
N ILE A 94 13.72 -20.12 35.80
CA ILE A 94 13.04 -21.25 35.15
C ILE A 94 12.05 -20.73 34.11
N THR A 95 11.12 -19.85 34.50
CA THR A 95 10.12 -19.30 33.58
C THR A 95 10.74 -18.56 32.40
N GLY A 96 11.78 -17.74 32.64
CA GLY A 96 12.57 -17.11 31.59
C GLY A 96 13.23 -18.14 30.67
N GLY A 97 13.86 -19.17 31.24
CA GLY A 97 14.46 -20.27 30.48
C GLY A 97 13.46 -21.00 29.58
N ILE A 98 12.26 -21.30 30.08
CA ILE A 98 11.18 -21.89 29.28
C ILE A 98 10.74 -20.94 28.14
N ILE A 99 10.60 -19.64 28.39
CA ILE A 99 10.33 -18.67 27.30
C ILE A 99 11.48 -18.64 26.29
N GLY A 100 12.73 -18.82 26.73
CA GLY A 100 13.88 -19.00 25.84
C GLY A 100 13.75 -20.24 24.93
N ILE A 101 13.27 -21.36 25.46
CA ILE A 101 12.97 -22.59 24.70
C ILE A 101 11.87 -22.32 23.66
N TYR A 102 10.74 -21.75 24.07
CA TYR A 102 9.66 -21.38 23.16
C TYR A 102 10.13 -20.41 22.07
N THR A 103 10.98 -19.44 22.40
CA THR A 103 11.56 -18.50 21.43
C THR A 103 12.41 -19.22 20.39
N LYS A 104 13.22 -20.21 20.77
CA LYS A 104 13.98 -21.04 19.82
C LYS A 104 13.04 -21.81 18.88
N MET A 105 11.93 -22.33 19.40
CA MET A 105 10.89 -23.00 18.59
C MET A 105 10.21 -22.04 17.61
N CYS A 106 10.04 -20.76 17.99
CA CYS A 106 9.39 -19.75 17.17
C CYS A 106 10.16 -19.35 15.90
N ALA A 107 11.42 -19.78 15.75
CA ALA A 107 12.14 -19.71 14.47
C ALA A 107 11.44 -20.52 13.35
N ASP A 108 10.65 -21.52 13.72
CA ASP A 108 9.75 -22.26 12.82
C ASP A 108 8.33 -21.68 12.89
N ALA A 109 7.83 -21.16 11.78
CA ALA A 109 6.54 -20.48 11.74
C ALA A 109 5.35 -21.37 12.12
N ILE A 110 5.42 -22.68 11.84
CA ILE A 110 4.34 -23.61 12.19
C ILE A 110 4.36 -23.90 13.70
N LEU A 111 5.54 -24.12 14.29
CA LEU A 111 5.65 -24.29 15.76
C LEU A 111 5.24 -23.03 16.50
N ARG A 112 5.68 -21.86 16.03
CA ARG A 112 5.25 -20.56 16.58
C ARG A 112 3.73 -20.43 16.61
N ASN A 113 3.05 -20.72 15.50
CA ASN A 113 1.59 -20.59 15.43
C ASN A 113 0.90 -21.58 16.40
N LYS A 114 1.44 -22.80 16.56
CA LYS A 114 0.94 -23.75 17.57
C LYS A 114 1.15 -23.25 19.00
N LEU A 115 2.33 -22.70 19.32
CA LEU A 115 2.62 -22.11 20.62
C LEU A 115 1.71 -20.91 20.91
N PHE A 116 1.47 -20.07 19.90
CA PHE A 116 0.55 -18.95 19.99
C PHE A 116 -0.87 -19.40 20.38
N GLN A 117 -1.39 -20.44 19.72
CA GLN A 117 -2.69 -21.05 20.07
C GLN A 117 -2.74 -21.63 21.49
N LYS A 118 -1.58 -21.89 22.10
CA LYS A 118 -1.43 -22.38 23.48
C LYS A 118 -1.16 -21.25 24.50
N GLY A 119 -1.40 -19.99 24.11
CA GLY A 119 -1.25 -18.85 25.01
C GLY A 119 0.20 -18.44 25.26
N LEU A 120 1.05 -18.48 24.23
CA LEU A 120 2.44 -18.03 24.35
C LEU A 120 2.55 -16.56 24.80
N VAL A 121 1.74 -15.67 24.24
CA VAL A 121 1.79 -14.23 24.55
C VAL A 121 1.52 -13.97 26.03
N SER A 122 0.45 -14.57 26.58
CA SER A 122 0.11 -14.45 28.01
C SER A 122 1.18 -14.98 28.96
N LYS A 123 2.06 -15.87 28.50
CA LYS A 123 3.21 -16.38 29.28
C LYS A 123 4.43 -15.45 29.19
N ILE A 124 4.58 -14.71 28.09
CA ILE A 124 5.68 -13.75 27.89
C ILE A 124 5.38 -12.43 28.62
N THR A 125 4.14 -11.93 28.54
CA THR A 125 3.75 -10.60 29.06
C THR A 125 4.17 -10.34 30.51
N PRO A 126 3.97 -11.26 31.48
CA PRO A 126 4.37 -11.03 32.87
C PRO A 126 5.87 -10.78 33.03
N LEU A 127 6.70 -11.49 32.25
CA LEU A 127 8.17 -11.42 32.32
C LEU A 127 8.75 -10.10 31.80
N ILE A 128 7.96 -9.29 31.09
CA ILE A 128 8.40 -7.95 30.63
C ILE A 128 8.58 -6.99 31.82
N ASN A 129 7.73 -7.14 32.85
CA ASN A 129 7.74 -6.27 34.02
C ASN A 129 8.86 -6.61 35.01
N ILE A 130 9.46 -7.80 34.91
CA ILE A 130 10.50 -8.29 35.80
C ILE A 130 11.88 -7.88 35.24
N PRO A 131 12.71 -7.11 35.98
CA PRO A 131 13.99 -6.60 35.48
C PRO A 131 14.95 -7.66 34.94
N SER A 132 15.07 -8.80 35.62
CA SER A 132 15.98 -9.90 35.25
C SER A 132 15.62 -10.53 33.90
N THR A 133 14.32 -10.70 33.62
CA THR A 133 13.79 -11.39 32.41
C THR A 133 13.40 -10.45 31.28
N ARG A 134 13.31 -9.14 31.52
CA ARG A 134 12.76 -8.15 30.58
C ARG A 134 13.34 -8.24 29.17
N HIS A 135 14.66 -8.20 29.03
CA HIS A 135 15.30 -8.25 27.72
C HIS A 135 15.01 -9.57 26.99
N LEU A 136 14.95 -10.68 27.73
CA LEU A 136 14.62 -11.98 27.17
C LEU A 136 13.18 -12.01 26.64
N ALA A 137 12.24 -11.51 27.42
CA ALA A 137 10.82 -11.44 27.06
C ALA A 137 10.59 -10.54 25.84
N LEU A 138 11.22 -9.36 25.79
CA LEU A 138 11.14 -8.45 24.64
C LEU A 138 11.79 -9.04 23.39
N ARG A 139 12.92 -9.74 23.53
CA ARG A 139 13.54 -10.48 22.42
C ARG A 139 12.64 -11.60 21.90
N ALA A 140 11.92 -12.28 22.79
CA ALA A 140 10.95 -13.30 22.44
C ALA A 140 9.81 -12.70 21.59
N LEU A 141 9.19 -11.59 22.04
CA LEU A 141 8.16 -10.90 21.27
C LEU A 141 8.64 -10.41 19.91
N THR A 142 9.85 -9.83 19.86
CA THR A 142 10.47 -9.40 18.60
C THR A 142 10.63 -10.58 17.63
N THR A 143 11.07 -11.74 18.12
CA THR A 143 11.21 -12.97 17.31
C THR A 143 9.86 -13.48 16.81
N VAL A 144 8.84 -13.47 17.67
CA VAL A 144 7.48 -13.94 17.32
C VAL A 144 6.85 -13.05 16.26
N THR A 145 6.99 -11.72 16.38
CA THR A 145 6.39 -10.76 15.43
C THR A 145 7.11 -10.73 14.08
N HIS A 146 8.44 -10.87 14.05
CA HIS A 146 9.24 -10.75 12.83
C HIS A 146 8.80 -11.70 11.70
N HIS A 147 8.32 -12.90 12.04
CA HIS A 147 7.74 -13.84 11.07
C HIS A 147 6.27 -14.16 11.34
N GLY A 148 5.65 -13.50 12.31
CA GLY A 148 4.27 -13.72 12.75
C GLY A 148 3.26 -13.58 11.62
N GLY A 149 2.24 -14.46 11.60
CA GLY A 149 1.07 -14.23 10.74
C GLY A 149 0.29 -13.00 11.21
N VAL A 150 -0.61 -12.49 10.36
CA VAL A 150 -1.43 -11.29 10.65
C VAL A 150 -2.15 -11.41 11.99
N ASP A 151 -2.79 -12.55 12.26
CA ASP A 151 -3.52 -12.77 13.52
C ASP A 151 -2.62 -12.73 14.76
N VAL A 152 -1.42 -13.31 14.68
CA VAL A 152 -0.44 -13.30 15.77
C VAL A 152 0.02 -11.88 16.06
N ARG A 153 0.27 -11.08 15.00
CA ARG A 153 0.68 -9.68 15.12
C ARG A 153 -0.46 -8.81 15.67
N LYS A 154 -1.70 -9.04 15.23
CA LYS A 154 -2.91 -8.38 15.76
C LYS A 154 -3.07 -8.60 17.26
N GLU A 155 -2.90 -9.83 17.73
CA GLU A 155 -3.01 -10.11 19.17
C GLU A 155 -1.88 -9.45 19.96
N ILE A 156 -0.64 -9.51 19.46
CA ILE A 156 0.50 -8.86 20.12
C ILE A 156 0.35 -7.34 20.15
N SER A 157 -0.37 -6.73 19.21
CA SER A 157 -0.61 -5.28 19.24
C SER A 157 -1.46 -4.84 20.44
N LEU A 158 -2.16 -5.76 21.11
CA LEU A 158 -2.88 -5.48 22.35
C LEU A 158 -1.94 -5.24 23.53
N GLU A 159 -0.68 -5.64 23.43
CA GLU A 159 0.37 -5.43 24.45
C GLU A 159 1.08 -4.06 24.31
N SER A 160 0.70 -3.24 23.33
CA SER A 160 1.26 -1.89 23.16
C SER A 160 1.22 -1.03 24.44
N PRO A 161 0.16 -1.03 25.28
CA PRO A 161 0.18 -0.31 26.55
C PRO A 161 1.28 -0.79 27.52
N THR A 162 1.52 -2.10 27.59
CA THR A 162 2.58 -2.72 28.41
C THR A 162 3.96 -2.30 27.90
N LEU A 163 4.16 -2.35 26.59
CA LEU A 163 5.43 -1.96 25.94
C LEU A 163 5.72 -0.46 26.10
N LEU A 164 4.71 0.39 25.96
CA LEU A 164 4.85 1.84 26.20
C LEU A 164 5.13 2.17 27.67
N LYS A 165 4.54 1.40 28.60
CA LYS A 165 4.84 1.54 30.02
C LYS A 165 6.31 1.22 30.30
N ILE A 166 6.81 0.08 29.81
CA ILE A 166 8.19 -0.34 30.12
C ILE A 166 9.24 0.61 29.53
N MET A 167 8.99 1.17 28.34
CA MET A 167 9.85 2.19 27.75
C MET A 167 9.94 3.45 28.62
N ARG A 168 8.81 3.94 29.16
CA ARG A 168 8.78 5.12 30.03
C ARG A 168 9.42 4.89 31.39
N GLU A 169 9.32 3.67 31.92
CA GLU A 169 9.95 3.29 33.18
C GLU A 169 11.46 3.05 33.07
N ASN A 170 11.98 2.86 31.85
CA ASN A 170 13.40 2.61 31.59
C ASN A 170 13.92 3.57 30.49
N PRO A 171 13.91 4.90 30.73
CA PRO A 171 14.22 5.90 29.71
C PRO A 171 15.65 5.81 29.18
N ASP A 172 16.60 5.29 29.96
CA ASP A 172 18.02 5.20 29.58
C ASP A 172 18.39 3.87 28.89
N ASP A 173 17.46 2.91 28.85
CA ASP A 173 17.68 1.60 28.24
C ASP A 173 17.23 1.58 26.77
N LEU A 174 18.13 2.03 25.89
CA LEU A 174 17.88 2.04 24.45
C LEU A 174 17.62 0.63 23.88
N LYS A 175 18.10 -0.43 24.54
CA LYS A 175 17.89 -1.79 24.05
C LYS A 175 16.48 -2.29 24.34
N VAL A 176 15.94 -1.95 25.51
CA VAL A 176 14.51 -2.14 25.81
C VAL A 176 13.65 -1.38 24.81
N ALA A 177 13.98 -0.11 24.56
CA ALA A 177 13.25 0.71 23.60
C ALA A 177 13.28 0.14 22.19
N GLU A 178 14.45 -0.26 21.67
CA GLU A 178 14.59 -0.86 20.34
C GLU A 178 13.70 -2.10 20.17
N MET A 179 13.72 -3.04 21.12
CA MET A 179 12.91 -4.26 21.03
C MET A 179 11.41 -3.99 21.17
N ALA A 180 11.03 -3.05 22.03
CA ALA A 180 9.64 -2.64 22.21
C ALA A 180 9.10 -1.94 20.94
N ILE A 181 9.85 -0.98 20.40
CA ILE A 181 9.54 -0.28 19.15
C ILE A 181 9.44 -1.27 17.99
N THR A 182 10.42 -2.17 17.84
CA THR A 182 10.41 -3.21 16.80
C THR A 182 9.18 -4.10 16.89
N THR A 183 8.85 -4.59 18.09
CA THR A 183 7.67 -5.43 18.33
C THR A 183 6.40 -4.68 17.95
N MET A 184 6.26 -3.43 18.40
CA MET A 184 5.11 -2.58 18.10
C MET A 184 5.00 -2.24 16.62
N ALA A 185 6.12 -1.94 15.93
CA ALA A 185 6.14 -1.63 14.50
C ALA A 185 5.51 -2.78 13.70
N HIS A 186 6.00 -4.00 13.92
CA HIS A 186 5.47 -5.20 13.27
C HIS A 186 4.00 -5.48 13.64
N ALA A 187 3.63 -5.29 14.91
CA ALA A 187 2.32 -5.68 15.43
C ALA A 187 1.21 -4.68 15.05
N ILE A 188 1.44 -3.39 15.28
CA ILE A 188 0.46 -2.33 15.01
C ILE A 188 0.22 -2.20 13.51
N GLY A 189 1.25 -2.31 12.67
CA GLY A 189 1.08 -2.28 11.22
C GLY A 189 0.06 -3.31 10.73
N ALA A 190 0.14 -4.54 11.22
CA ALA A 190 -0.83 -5.59 10.88
C ALA A 190 -2.24 -5.38 11.47
N ALA A 191 -2.36 -4.59 12.54
CA ALA A 191 -3.61 -4.39 13.26
C ALA A 191 -4.43 -3.21 12.77
N ILE A 192 -3.76 -2.12 12.38
CA ILE A 192 -4.44 -0.87 12.02
C ILE A 192 -4.06 -0.34 10.63
N ASN A 193 -2.94 -0.72 10.02
CA ASN A 193 -2.53 -0.15 8.73
C ASN A 193 -3.20 -0.89 7.54
N GLN A 194 -4.53 -0.83 7.49
CA GLN A 194 -5.38 -1.43 6.44
C GLN A 194 -6.44 -0.41 5.98
N GLU A 195 -7.03 -0.58 4.79
CA GLU A 195 -8.07 0.33 4.29
C GLU A 195 -9.35 0.27 5.14
N ASP A 196 -9.75 -0.94 5.54
CA ASP A 196 -10.93 -1.17 6.37
C ASP A 196 -10.76 -0.61 7.79
N VAL A 197 -11.86 -0.11 8.35
CA VAL A 197 -11.88 0.40 9.73
C VAL A 197 -11.49 -0.72 10.72
N PRO A 198 -10.39 -0.56 11.49
CA PRO A 198 -9.94 -1.57 12.45
C PRO A 198 -10.92 -1.71 13.61
N GLU A 199 -10.90 -2.87 14.27
CA GLU A 199 -11.67 -3.05 15.50
C GLU A 199 -11.24 -2.03 16.58
N PRO A 200 -12.18 -1.44 17.34
CA PRO A 200 -11.87 -0.39 18.32
C PRO A 200 -10.82 -0.77 19.37
N LYS A 201 -10.72 -2.07 19.71
CA LYS A 201 -9.73 -2.58 20.66
C LYS A 201 -8.29 -2.33 20.20
N TYR A 202 -8.00 -2.43 18.91
CA TYR A 202 -6.66 -2.22 18.34
C TYR A 202 -6.29 -0.74 18.29
N ILE A 203 -7.27 0.12 17.96
CA ILE A 203 -7.09 1.59 18.00
C ILE A 203 -6.79 2.04 19.44
N LYS A 204 -7.57 1.56 20.41
CA LYS A 204 -7.37 1.87 21.83
C LYS A 204 -6.01 1.39 22.35
N ALA A 205 -5.61 0.17 21.99
CA ALA A 205 -4.33 -0.40 22.43
C ALA A 205 -3.12 0.36 21.86
N THR A 206 -3.21 0.81 20.60
CA THR A 206 -2.18 1.63 19.95
C THR A 206 -1.86 2.90 20.75
N ASN A 207 -2.89 3.55 21.32
CA ASN A 207 -2.75 4.78 22.13
C ASN A 207 -1.82 5.81 21.45
N ALA A 208 -2.18 6.21 20.23
CA ALA A 208 -1.34 7.06 19.37
C ALA A 208 -0.86 8.35 20.08
N LYS A 209 -1.75 8.98 20.86
CA LYS A 209 -1.44 10.15 21.69
C LYS A 209 -0.23 9.98 22.61
N THR A 210 -0.03 8.78 23.16
CA THR A 210 1.13 8.47 24.03
C THR A 210 2.28 7.86 23.24
N LEU A 211 1.96 6.98 22.29
CA LEU A 211 2.92 6.24 21.48
C LEU A 211 3.85 7.19 20.70
N ILE A 212 3.29 8.15 19.97
CA ILE A 212 4.03 9.00 19.06
C ILE A 212 5.09 9.84 19.79
N PRO A 213 4.77 10.60 20.87
CA PRO A 213 5.78 11.36 21.60
C PRO A 213 6.88 10.47 22.19
N VAL A 214 6.53 9.31 22.75
CA VAL A 214 7.50 8.39 23.36
C VAL A 214 8.48 7.84 22.32
N VAL A 215 7.99 7.40 21.17
CA VAL A 215 8.85 6.86 20.11
C VAL A 215 9.78 7.94 19.55
N ILE A 216 9.26 9.14 19.30
CA ILE A 216 10.06 10.26 18.81
C ILE A 216 11.14 10.67 19.83
N ASP A 217 10.84 10.68 21.12
CA ASP A 217 11.84 10.94 22.19
C ASP A 217 13.00 9.93 22.12
N PHE A 218 12.70 8.64 22.04
CA PHE A 218 13.73 7.59 21.92
C PHE A 218 14.52 7.67 20.62
N MET A 219 13.88 7.98 19.49
CA MET A 219 14.59 8.19 18.23
C MET A 219 15.58 9.35 18.36
N SER A 220 15.22 10.40 19.10
CA SER A 220 16.02 11.62 19.27
C SER A 220 17.21 11.44 20.22
N LYS A 221 17.27 10.36 21.00
CA LYS A 221 18.34 10.13 21.98
C LYS A 221 19.69 9.84 21.30
N PRO A 222 20.80 10.37 21.84
CA PRO A 222 22.14 9.95 21.45
C PRO A 222 22.32 8.44 21.63
N GLY A 223 22.96 7.77 20.67
CA GLY A 223 23.23 6.33 20.73
C GLY A 223 22.06 5.43 20.30
N ALA A 224 20.91 5.98 19.92
CA ALA A 224 19.84 5.18 19.33
C ALA A 224 20.30 4.58 18.00
N SER A 225 20.19 3.26 17.89
CA SER A 225 20.65 2.47 16.75
C SER A 225 19.86 2.78 15.48
N ILE A 226 20.45 2.47 14.33
CA ILE A 226 19.77 2.56 13.04
C ILE A 226 18.51 1.67 13.00
N GLN A 227 18.55 0.50 13.66
CA GLN A 227 17.38 -0.38 13.76
C GLN A 227 16.26 0.29 14.56
N LEU A 228 16.57 0.96 15.66
CA LEU A 228 15.59 1.73 16.43
C LEU A 228 15.00 2.85 15.56
N LEU A 229 15.83 3.56 14.80
CA LEU A 229 15.39 4.64 13.91
C LEU A 229 14.43 4.18 12.82
N HIS A 230 14.78 3.14 12.06
CA HIS A 230 13.90 2.65 10.98
C HIS A 230 12.57 2.10 11.50
N HIS A 231 12.59 1.24 12.52
CA HIS A 231 11.33 0.74 13.10
C HIS A 231 10.55 1.84 13.81
N GLY A 232 11.24 2.84 14.37
CA GLY A 232 10.63 4.01 14.97
C GLY A 232 9.84 4.81 13.93
N LEU A 233 10.46 5.10 12.78
CA LEU A 233 9.81 5.76 11.66
C LEU A 233 8.64 4.92 11.11
N GLU A 234 8.83 3.62 10.90
CA GLU A 234 7.76 2.71 10.48
C GLU A 234 6.57 2.79 11.47
N LEU A 235 6.85 2.63 12.76
CA LEU A 235 5.84 2.63 13.81
C LEU A 235 5.03 3.94 13.89
N ILE A 236 5.68 5.11 13.80
CA ILE A 236 4.96 6.40 13.87
C ILE A 236 4.12 6.67 12.62
N THR A 237 4.39 5.99 11.49
CA THR A 237 3.59 6.11 10.26
C THR A 237 2.38 5.17 10.21
N HIS A 238 2.35 4.09 10.99
CA HIS A 238 1.20 3.18 11.05
C HIS A 238 -0.12 3.81 11.55
N PRO A 239 -0.14 4.59 12.65
CA PRO A 239 -1.39 5.13 13.18
C PRO A 239 -1.95 6.32 12.39
N VAL A 240 -1.23 6.88 11.42
CA VAL A 240 -1.58 8.17 10.79
C VAL A 240 -2.92 8.16 10.07
N PHE A 241 -3.38 7.02 9.55
CA PHE A 241 -4.66 6.93 8.84
C PHE A 241 -5.84 6.86 9.84
N HIS A 242 -5.86 5.85 10.71
CA HIS A 242 -7.00 5.62 11.63
C HIS A 242 -6.95 6.39 12.96
N CYS A 243 -5.78 6.90 13.36
CA CYS A 243 -5.60 7.76 14.53
C CYS A 243 -5.21 9.19 14.12
N TRP A 244 -5.63 9.63 12.92
CA TRP A 244 -5.20 10.88 12.30
C TRP A 244 -5.39 12.11 13.19
N SER A 245 -6.44 12.17 14.02
CA SER A 245 -6.71 13.31 14.89
C SER A 245 -5.63 13.50 15.97
N ASP A 246 -5.21 12.41 16.60
CA ASP A 246 -4.13 12.42 17.60
C ASP A 246 -2.79 12.74 16.93
N CYS A 247 -2.53 12.15 15.75
CA CYS A 247 -1.33 12.42 14.96
C CYS A 247 -1.25 13.90 14.53
N LYS A 248 -2.38 14.51 14.12
CA LYS A 248 -2.43 15.93 13.73
C LYS A 248 -2.25 16.88 14.91
N ALA A 249 -2.70 16.48 16.11
CA ALA A 249 -2.53 17.29 17.32
C ALA A 249 -1.05 17.40 17.73
N TYR A 250 -0.19 16.45 17.34
CA TYR A 250 1.23 16.46 17.67
C TYR A 250 2.10 16.97 16.52
N SER A 251 2.32 18.30 16.48
CA SER A 251 3.13 18.96 15.44
C SER A 251 4.54 18.37 15.21
N PRO A 252 5.29 17.90 16.24
CA PRO A 252 6.61 17.30 16.02
C PRO A 252 6.59 16.08 15.09
N LEU A 253 5.52 15.28 15.07
CA LEU A 253 5.39 14.17 14.12
C LEU A 253 5.39 14.68 12.67
N GLN A 254 4.56 15.69 12.38
CA GLN A 254 4.47 16.26 11.04
C GLN A 254 5.80 16.89 10.62
N ASN A 255 6.47 17.61 11.52
CA ASN A 255 7.77 18.20 11.24
C ASN A 255 8.82 17.12 10.97
N LEU A 256 8.86 16.04 11.76
CA LEU A 256 9.78 14.92 11.54
C LEU A 256 9.53 14.26 10.18
N LEU A 257 8.28 13.92 9.85
CA LEU A 257 7.96 13.30 8.54
C LEU A 257 8.33 14.23 7.37
N VAL A 258 8.07 15.54 7.49
CA VAL A 258 8.48 16.50 6.46
C VAL A 258 10.01 16.59 6.34
N ALA A 259 10.74 16.54 7.45
CA ALA A 259 12.20 16.54 7.44
C ALA A 259 12.79 15.26 6.83
N CYS A 260 12.18 14.10 7.08
CA CYS A 260 12.58 12.81 6.50
C CYS A 260 12.53 12.81 4.96
N LEU A 261 11.81 13.72 4.32
CA LEU A 261 11.87 13.92 2.85
C LEU A 261 13.27 14.32 2.36
N ARG A 262 14.20 14.72 3.24
CA ARG A 262 15.60 15.06 2.90
C ARG A 262 16.62 13.95 3.14
N SER A 263 16.23 12.79 3.67
CA SER A 263 17.15 11.67 3.87
C SER A 263 17.78 11.25 2.54
N THR A 264 19.02 10.75 2.57
CA THR A 264 19.65 10.16 1.39
C THR A 264 18.97 8.84 0.99
N ASP A 265 18.38 8.13 1.97
CA ASP A 265 17.60 6.91 1.78
C ASP A 265 16.22 7.22 1.14
N LEU A 266 15.97 6.65 -0.04
CA LEU A 266 14.68 6.81 -0.72
C LEU A 266 13.52 6.13 0.02
N THR A 267 13.77 5.00 0.69
CA THR A 267 12.78 4.29 1.51
C THR A 267 12.28 5.17 2.65
N VAL A 268 13.19 5.90 3.32
CA VAL A 268 12.85 6.87 4.37
C VAL A 268 11.98 7.99 3.80
N ARG A 269 12.38 8.57 2.66
CA ARG A 269 11.64 9.66 2.00
C ARG A 269 10.24 9.26 1.59
N VAL A 270 10.10 8.11 0.92
CA VAL A 270 8.80 7.62 0.43
C VAL A 270 7.94 7.09 1.58
N GLY A 271 8.55 6.48 2.59
CA GLY A 271 7.92 6.14 3.87
C GLY A 271 7.23 7.35 4.50
N ALA A 272 7.97 8.46 4.60
CA ALA A 272 7.46 9.72 5.14
C ALA A 272 6.39 10.37 4.25
N LEU A 273 6.58 10.40 2.92
CA LEU A 273 5.57 10.91 1.98
C LEU A 273 4.26 10.15 2.10
N GLY A 274 4.30 8.81 2.11
CA GLY A 274 3.09 8.01 2.26
C GLY A 274 2.43 8.19 3.64
N GLY A 275 3.23 8.40 4.71
CA GLY A 275 2.71 8.78 6.02
C GLY A 275 1.96 10.12 6.01
N LEU A 276 2.51 11.13 5.34
CA LEU A 276 1.90 12.45 5.18
C LEU A 276 0.62 12.40 4.33
N LEU A 277 0.59 11.59 3.27
CA LEU A 277 -0.61 11.37 2.46
C LEU A 277 -1.70 10.70 3.31
N ARG A 278 -1.39 9.60 4.00
CA ARG A 278 -2.35 8.88 4.84
C ARG A 278 -2.89 9.73 6.00
N LEU A 279 -2.07 10.60 6.59
CA LEU A 279 -2.49 11.52 7.66
C LEU A 279 -3.70 12.38 7.28
N GLU A 280 -3.82 12.72 6.01
CA GLU A 280 -4.88 13.60 5.51
C GLU A 280 -6.10 12.81 4.99
N GLY A 281 -5.96 11.50 4.78
CA GLY A 281 -6.93 10.65 4.05
C GLY A 281 -8.35 10.69 4.61
N LEU A 282 -8.55 10.34 5.88
CA LEU A 282 -9.90 10.31 6.49
C LEU A 282 -10.51 11.70 6.74
N SER A 283 -9.71 12.77 6.68
CA SER A 283 -10.18 14.15 6.82
C SER A 283 -10.41 14.88 5.50
N ALA A 284 -10.12 14.21 4.38
CA ALA A 284 -10.17 14.80 3.06
C ALA A 284 -11.59 14.83 2.48
N GLU A 285 -11.82 15.82 1.63
CA GLU A 285 -13.01 15.90 0.77
C GLU A 285 -12.76 15.10 -0.52
N GLU A 286 -13.82 14.52 -1.08
CA GLU A 286 -13.75 13.98 -2.45
C GLU A 286 -13.47 15.11 -3.44
N ASP A 287 -12.70 14.79 -4.50
CA ASP A 287 -12.47 15.77 -5.55
C ASP A 287 -13.76 16.08 -6.32
N GLN A 288 -13.92 17.34 -6.74
CA GLN A 288 -15.15 17.80 -7.37
C GLN A 288 -15.25 17.25 -8.79
N ARG A 289 -16.23 16.37 -9.03
CA ARG A 289 -16.49 15.76 -10.34
C ARG A 289 -17.43 16.55 -11.25
N LEU A 290 -18.23 17.45 -10.67
CA LEU A 290 -19.28 18.18 -11.37
C LEU A 290 -18.81 19.58 -11.81
N PHE A 291 -19.20 19.94 -13.03
CA PHE A 291 -18.99 21.24 -13.62
C PHE A 291 -20.33 21.96 -13.77
N ASP A 292 -20.40 23.19 -13.26
CA ASP A 292 -21.60 24.03 -13.35
C ASP A 292 -21.44 25.04 -14.51
N PRO A 293 -22.12 24.83 -15.63
CA PRO A 293 -21.98 25.71 -16.80
C PRO A 293 -22.49 27.13 -16.52
N GLN A 294 -23.45 27.33 -15.61
CA GLN A 294 -23.97 28.66 -15.29
C GLN A 294 -22.93 29.49 -14.55
N LYS A 295 -22.19 28.86 -13.62
CA LYS A 295 -21.09 29.53 -12.92
C LYS A 295 -19.95 29.91 -13.86
N LEU A 296 -19.61 29.05 -14.83
CA LEU A 296 -18.60 29.39 -15.84
C LEU A 296 -19.06 30.61 -16.66
N MET A 297 -20.29 30.59 -17.18
CA MET A 297 -20.84 31.72 -17.95
C MET A 297 -20.81 33.02 -17.16
N ALA A 298 -21.26 32.99 -15.90
CA ALA A 298 -21.22 34.14 -15.01
C ALA A 298 -19.79 34.64 -14.76
N ALA A 299 -18.80 33.75 -14.66
CA ALA A 299 -17.40 34.10 -14.50
C ALA A 299 -16.86 34.87 -15.71
N ILE A 300 -17.20 34.42 -16.92
CA ILE A 300 -16.77 35.05 -18.17
C ILE A 300 -17.41 36.43 -18.33
N GLU A 301 -18.70 36.56 -18.03
CA GLU A 301 -19.42 37.85 -18.07
C GLU A 301 -18.79 38.89 -17.14
N ARG A 302 -18.30 38.45 -15.97
CA ARG A 302 -17.59 39.30 -14.99
C ARG A 302 -16.19 39.73 -15.44
N ARG A 303 -15.67 39.11 -16.50
CA ARG A 303 -14.30 39.25 -17.00
C ARG A 303 -13.23 38.72 -16.04
N PHE A 304 -12.15 38.22 -16.61
CA PHE A 304 -10.99 37.75 -15.85
C PHE A 304 -10.15 38.93 -15.35
N PRO A 305 -9.49 38.80 -14.18
CA PRO A 305 -8.41 39.69 -13.78
C PRO A 305 -7.35 39.84 -14.88
N HIS A 306 -6.72 41.02 -14.96
CA HIS A 306 -5.74 41.32 -16.02
C HIS A 306 -4.60 40.31 -16.07
N HIS A 307 -3.99 39.96 -14.94
CA HIS A 307 -2.87 39.02 -14.90
C HIS A 307 -3.24 37.60 -15.38
N LEU A 308 -4.46 37.13 -15.08
CA LEU A 308 -4.94 35.84 -15.58
C LEU A 308 -5.25 35.92 -17.07
N THR A 309 -5.76 37.06 -17.54
CA THR A 309 -5.98 37.31 -18.97
C THR A 309 -4.66 37.24 -19.73
N ASP A 310 -3.61 37.91 -19.22
CA ASP A 310 -2.28 37.88 -19.83
C ASP A 310 -1.73 36.45 -19.91
N ILE A 311 -1.87 35.66 -18.84
CA ILE A 311 -1.47 34.23 -18.83
C ILE A 311 -2.22 33.41 -19.90
N MET A 312 -3.53 33.62 -20.05
CA MET A 312 -4.32 32.93 -21.06
C MET A 312 -3.95 33.38 -22.49
N MET A 313 -3.65 34.66 -22.67
CA MET A 313 -3.22 35.22 -23.96
C MET A 313 -1.85 34.68 -24.37
N ASP A 314 -0.89 34.62 -23.45
CA ASP A 314 0.45 34.06 -23.66
C ASP A 314 0.39 32.57 -24.07
N TYR A 315 -0.55 31.82 -23.49
CA TYR A 315 -0.79 30.42 -23.88
C TYR A 315 -1.52 30.27 -25.23
N GLY A 316 -2.42 31.21 -25.52
CA GLY A 316 -3.35 31.18 -26.64
C GLY A 316 -4.79 30.97 -26.14
N LEU A 317 -5.57 32.04 -26.14
CA LEU A 317 -6.92 32.11 -25.56
C LEU A 317 -7.85 30.98 -26.01
N MET A 318 -7.89 30.70 -27.32
CA MET A 318 -8.77 29.68 -27.91
C MET A 318 -8.36 28.24 -27.60
N ARG A 319 -7.18 28.04 -27.01
CA ARG A 319 -6.68 26.74 -26.54
C ARG A 319 -6.98 26.49 -25.06
N CYS A 320 -7.48 27.49 -24.34
CA CYS A 320 -7.81 27.37 -22.93
C CYS A 320 -9.08 26.53 -22.72
N ASP A 321 -9.14 25.76 -21.62
CA ASP A 321 -10.24 24.82 -21.34
C ASP A 321 -11.58 25.56 -21.22
N THR A 322 -11.57 26.77 -20.66
CA THR A 322 -12.75 27.64 -20.57
C THR A 322 -13.36 27.88 -21.94
N TYR A 323 -12.56 28.34 -22.90
CA TYR A 323 -13.05 28.70 -24.24
C TYR A 323 -13.43 27.45 -25.04
N LEU A 324 -12.69 26.36 -24.89
CA LEU A 324 -13.05 25.07 -25.49
C LEU A 324 -14.39 24.55 -24.97
N THR A 325 -14.67 24.73 -23.67
CA THR A 325 -15.92 24.32 -23.03
C THR A 325 -17.09 25.18 -23.52
N LEU A 326 -16.93 26.50 -23.60
CA LEU A 326 -17.97 27.41 -24.13
C LEU A 326 -18.32 27.09 -25.58
N ASN A 327 -17.31 26.99 -26.45
CA ASN A 327 -17.50 26.68 -27.85
C ASN A 327 -18.16 25.31 -28.02
N SER A 328 -17.86 24.36 -27.12
CA SER A 328 -18.53 23.05 -27.10
C SER A 328 -19.96 23.07 -26.65
N THR A 329 -20.30 23.91 -25.69
CA THR A 329 -21.68 24.09 -25.29
C THR A 329 -22.48 24.70 -26.46
N ALA A 330 -21.97 25.75 -27.10
CA ALA A 330 -22.63 26.39 -28.24
C ALA A 330 -22.77 25.44 -29.44
N ASP A 331 -21.72 24.72 -29.81
CA ASP A 331 -21.76 23.76 -30.91
C ASP A 331 -22.69 22.58 -30.60
N ASN A 332 -22.67 22.07 -29.36
CA ASN A 332 -23.58 21.01 -28.93
C ASN A 332 -25.05 21.44 -29.05
N GLN A 333 -25.39 22.63 -28.57
CA GLN A 333 -26.73 23.21 -28.73
C GLN A 333 -27.11 23.32 -30.21
N LYS A 334 -26.21 23.86 -31.05
CA LYS A 334 -26.46 24.03 -32.49
C LYS A 334 -26.74 22.71 -33.20
N VAL A 335 -25.97 21.66 -32.92
CA VAL A 335 -26.18 20.34 -33.55
C VAL A 335 -27.43 19.63 -33.02
N MET A 336 -27.75 19.81 -31.74
CA MET A 336 -29.01 19.31 -31.16
C MET A 336 -30.24 19.99 -31.79
N MET A 337 -30.22 21.32 -31.94
CA MET A 337 -31.29 22.07 -32.60
C MET A 337 -31.45 21.65 -34.06
N LYS A 338 -30.34 21.43 -34.78
CA LYS A 338 -30.39 20.92 -36.15
C LYS A 338 -31.04 19.53 -36.22
N CYS A 339 -30.67 18.63 -35.32
CA CYS A 339 -31.29 17.30 -35.23
C CYS A 339 -32.78 17.37 -34.90
N ALA A 340 -33.21 18.32 -34.06
CA ALA A 340 -34.64 18.56 -33.82
C ALA A 340 -35.38 19.02 -35.09
N GLN A 341 -34.71 19.58 -36.09
CA GLN A 341 -35.32 19.97 -37.36
C GLN A 341 -35.30 18.83 -38.39
N ASP A 342 -34.14 18.20 -38.60
CA ASP A 342 -33.93 17.23 -39.69
C ASP A 342 -34.07 15.75 -39.28
N LYS A 343 -34.12 15.46 -37.97
CA LYS A 343 -34.15 14.11 -37.37
C LYS A 343 -32.95 13.23 -37.76
N ASP A 344 -31.84 13.82 -38.22
CA ASP A 344 -30.68 13.07 -38.68
C ASP A 344 -29.75 12.67 -37.52
N LEU A 345 -30.06 11.53 -36.90
CA LEU A 345 -29.27 10.94 -35.81
C LEU A 345 -27.87 10.50 -36.24
N TYR A 346 -27.65 10.23 -37.53
CA TYR A 346 -26.35 9.83 -38.04
C TYR A 346 -25.41 11.04 -38.08
N SER A 347 -25.86 12.14 -38.69
CA SER A 347 -25.10 13.40 -38.72
C SER A 347 -24.89 13.97 -37.31
N LEU A 348 -25.90 13.86 -36.44
CA LEU A 348 -25.75 14.21 -35.03
C LEU A 348 -24.63 13.37 -34.39
N GLY A 349 -24.66 12.04 -34.57
CA GLY A 349 -23.67 11.13 -34.00
C GLY A 349 -22.23 11.48 -34.39
N LEU A 350 -21.96 11.72 -35.68
CA LEU A 350 -20.63 12.12 -36.13
C LEU A 350 -20.14 13.42 -35.45
N LYS A 351 -21.04 14.39 -35.27
CA LYS A 351 -20.71 15.64 -34.57
C LYS A 351 -20.53 15.46 -33.07
N LEU A 352 -21.32 14.61 -32.43
CA LEU A 352 -21.11 14.29 -31.01
C LEU A 352 -19.78 13.56 -30.80
N ALA A 353 -19.37 12.68 -31.71
CA ALA A 353 -18.06 12.03 -31.64
C ALA A 353 -16.90 13.04 -31.70
N GLU A 354 -16.98 14.03 -32.59
CA GLU A 354 -16.01 15.14 -32.66
C GLU A 354 -15.96 15.91 -31.32
N LEU A 355 -17.13 16.29 -30.80
CA LEU A 355 -17.26 17.05 -29.55
C LEU A 355 -16.71 16.31 -28.33
N ILE A 356 -16.96 15.00 -28.22
CA ILE A 356 -16.50 14.13 -27.11
C ILE A 356 -14.98 14.22 -26.90
N THR A 357 -14.23 14.39 -27.99
CA THR A 357 -12.76 14.49 -27.95
C THR A 357 -12.25 15.92 -27.76
N ARG A 358 -13.12 16.94 -27.76
CA ARG A 358 -12.71 18.34 -27.60
C ARG A 358 -12.56 18.75 -26.14
N ASN A 359 -13.42 18.26 -25.25
CA ASN A 359 -13.31 18.42 -23.78
C ASN A 359 -14.24 17.43 -23.05
N GLU A 360 -14.08 17.35 -21.73
CA GLU A 360 -14.80 16.42 -20.85
C GLU A 360 -16.32 16.66 -20.78
N PHE A 361 -16.77 17.91 -20.83
CA PHE A 361 -18.17 18.34 -20.64
C PHE A 361 -18.89 18.69 -21.94
N SER A 362 -18.40 18.13 -23.05
CA SER A 362 -18.85 18.41 -24.41
C SER A 362 -20.29 17.99 -24.73
N ILE A 363 -20.92 17.19 -23.87
CA ILE A 363 -22.32 16.77 -23.97
C ILE A 363 -23.07 17.32 -22.75
N ALA A 364 -23.97 18.27 -22.96
CA ALA A 364 -24.73 18.87 -21.88
C ALA A 364 -25.84 17.94 -21.36
N GLU A 365 -26.03 17.92 -20.04
CA GLU A 365 -27.20 17.33 -19.38
C GLU A 365 -28.34 18.35 -19.45
N GLY A 366 -29.17 18.23 -20.47
CA GLY A 366 -30.31 19.13 -20.71
C GLY A 366 -31.30 18.50 -21.69
N GLY A 367 -32.32 19.26 -22.07
CA GLY A 367 -33.30 18.86 -23.07
C GLY A 367 -33.89 20.08 -23.74
N PHE A 368 -34.65 19.85 -24.81
CA PHE A 368 -35.39 20.91 -25.46
C PHE A 368 -36.45 21.46 -24.49
N GLN A 369 -36.55 22.78 -24.40
CA GLN A 369 -37.52 23.42 -23.52
C GLN A 369 -38.48 24.28 -24.33
N THR A 370 -39.76 24.16 -24.03
CA THR A 370 -40.84 24.99 -24.58
C THR A 370 -41.58 25.66 -23.44
N GLN A 371 -42.06 26.87 -23.68
CA GLN A 371 -42.89 27.55 -22.71
C GLN A 371 -44.31 26.96 -22.74
N ASP A 372 -44.79 26.50 -21.59
CA ASP A 372 -46.18 26.09 -21.41
C ASP A 372 -47.09 27.31 -21.71
N PRO A 373 -47.96 27.25 -22.73
CA PRO A 373 -48.82 28.37 -23.11
C PRO A 373 -49.81 28.81 -22.02
N ARG A 374 -50.14 27.93 -21.07
CA ARG A 374 -51.11 28.15 -19.99
C ARG A 374 -50.44 28.64 -18.70
N THR A 375 -49.27 28.11 -18.36
CA THR A 375 -48.59 28.45 -17.10
C THR A 375 -47.41 29.41 -17.27
N GLY A 376 -46.94 29.61 -18.51
CA GLY A 376 -45.77 30.42 -18.83
C GLY A 376 -44.44 29.81 -18.36
N LYS A 377 -44.45 28.61 -17.79
CA LYS A 377 -43.25 27.92 -17.30
C LYS A 377 -42.52 27.23 -18.44
N MET A 378 -41.20 27.22 -18.38
CA MET A 378 -40.39 26.43 -19.30
C MET A 378 -40.47 24.96 -18.87
N GLU A 379 -40.94 24.09 -19.77
CA GLU A 379 -41.03 22.65 -19.56
C GLU A 379 -40.24 21.90 -20.63
N LEU A 380 -39.81 20.68 -20.32
CA LEU A 380 -39.14 19.82 -21.30
C LEU A 380 -40.12 19.41 -22.40
N ASP A 381 -39.75 19.70 -23.65
CA ASP A 381 -40.54 19.33 -24.82
C ASP A 381 -40.41 17.81 -25.07
N ARG A 382 -41.55 17.13 -25.07
CA ARG A 382 -41.65 15.68 -25.26
C ARG A 382 -42.20 15.29 -26.64
N ASP A 383 -42.63 16.25 -27.46
CA ASP A 383 -43.35 15.99 -28.71
C ASP A 383 -42.54 16.37 -29.96
N LEU A 384 -41.21 16.41 -29.83
CA LEU A 384 -40.31 16.67 -30.95
C LEU A 384 -40.14 15.47 -31.88
N GLY A 385 -40.85 14.35 -31.72
CA GLY A 385 -40.67 13.16 -32.58
C GLY A 385 -39.23 12.61 -32.61
N LEU A 386 -38.44 12.88 -31.57
CA LEU A 386 -37.10 12.32 -31.35
C LEU A 386 -37.19 11.13 -30.40
N PRO A 387 -36.30 10.13 -30.51
CA PRO A 387 -36.35 8.94 -29.65
C PRO A 387 -35.78 9.19 -28.23
N PHE A 388 -35.49 10.43 -27.87
CA PHE A 388 -34.92 10.82 -26.58
C PHE A 388 -35.51 12.16 -26.12
N ILE A 389 -35.53 12.37 -24.81
CA ILE A 389 -35.94 13.64 -24.17
C ILE A 389 -34.70 14.42 -23.73
N MET A 390 -33.81 13.76 -22.99
CA MET A 390 -32.54 14.35 -22.57
C MET A 390 -31.49 14.22 -23.68
N TRP A 391 -30.67 15.24 -23.85
CA TRP A 391 -29.61 15.25 -24.85
C TRP A 391 -28.56 14.15 -24.64
N SER A 392 -28.25 13.78 -23.38
CA SER A 392 -27.35 12.65 -23.09
C SER A 392 -27.93 11.31 -23.54
N ASP A 393 -29.26 11.17 -23.60
CA ASP A 393 -29.94 9.97 -24.12
C ASP A 393 -29.92 9.87 -25.65
N ALA A 394 -29.47 10.91 -26.37
CA ALA A 394 -29.25 10.82 -27.81
C ALA A 394 -28.08 9.86 -28.16
N LEU A 395 -27.11 9.70 -27.25
CA LEU A 395 -25.86 9.00 -27.53
C LEU A 395 -26.07 7.54 -28.01
N PRO A 396 -26.87 6.68 -27.34
CA PRO A 396 -27.10 5.32 -27.82
C PRO A 396 -27.81 5.25 -29.18
N HIS A 397 -28.73 6.19 -29.46
CA HIS A 397 -29.43 6.28 -30.74
C HIS A 397 -28.49 6.69 -31.87
N CYS A 398 -27.65 7.69 -31.62
CA CYS A 398 -26.60 8.14 -32.54
C CYS A 398 -25.60 7.01 -32.85
N ALA A 399 -25.12 6.29 -31.83
CA ALA A 399 -24.22 5.16 -32.02
C ALA A 399 -24.87 4.05 -32.87
N SER A 400 -26.16 3.78 -32.64
CA SER A 400 -26.93 2.81 -33.45
C SER A 400 -27.10 3.27 -34.90
N ALA A 401 -27.37 4.55 -35.12
CA ALA A 401 -27.49 5.14 -36.45
C ALA A 401 -26.17 5.05 -37.24
N ILE A 402 -25.02 5.30 -36.59
CA ILE A 402 -23.69 5.12 -37.21
C ILE A 402 -23.46 3.66 -37.59
N ARG A 403 -23.71 2.72 -36.67
CA ARG A 403 -23.55 1.28 -36.95
C ARG A 403 -24.45 0.83 -38.11
N ALA A 404 -25.68 1.32 -38.19
CA ALA A 404 -26.62 0.98 -39.24
C ALA A 404 -26.19 1.47 -40.64
N LYS A 405 -25.39 2.54 -40.75
CA LYS A 405 -24.83 2.98 -42.04
C LYS A 405 -23.73 2.06 -42.55
N GLY A 406 -23.05 1.32 -41.67
CA GLY A 406 -22.03 0.32 -42.03
C GLY A 406 -20.82 0.90 -42.78
N ARG A 407 -20.48 2.18 -42.59
CA ARG A 407 -19.35 2.80 -43.29
C ARG A 407 -18.02 2.36 -42.65
N PRO A 408 -17.01 1.98 -43.48
CA PRO A 408 -15.71 1.58 -42.96
C PRO A 408 -15.06 2.68 -42.10
N GLY A 409 -14.57 2.31 -40.92
CA GLY A 409 -13.85 3.21 -40.02
C GLY A 409 -14.72 4.03 -39.05
N GLU A 410 -16.05 3.93 -39.12
CA GLU A 410 -16.95 4.67 -38.20
C GLU A 410 -17.36 3.86 -36.95
N GLU A 411 -17.02 2.57 -36.89
CA GLU A 411 -17.33 1.70 -35.75
C GLU A 411 -16.72 2.21 -34.44
N ASP A 412 -15.47 2.68 -34.48
CA ASP A 412 -14.79 3.24 -33.30
C ASP A 412 -15.48 4.52 -32.80
N LEU A 413 -16.09 5.30 -33.69
CA LEU A 413 -16.86 6.49 -33.31
C LEU A 413 -18.15 6.10 -32.58
N ALA A 414 -18.86 5.07 -33.06
CA ALA A 414 -20.04 4.55 -32.39
C ALA A 414 -19.70 3.98 -31.01
N ASP A 415 -18.58 3.27 -30.89
CA ASP A 415 -18.09 2.72 -29.62
C ASP A 415 -17.64 3.82 -28.65
N MET A 416 -16.98 4.88 -29.13
CA MET A 416 -16.65 6.07 -28.33
C MET A 416 -17.89 6.76 -27.77
N ILE A 417 -18.92 6.95 -28.60
CA ILE A 417 -20.21 7.52 -28.16
C ILE A 417 -20.86 6.62 -27.10
N THR A 418 -20.83 5.30 -27.31
CA THR A 418 -21.37 4.31 -26.36
C THR A 418 -20.61 4.36 -25.03
N ALA A 419 -19.28 4.42 -25.06
CA ALA A 419 -18.45 4.55 -23.86
C ALA A 419 -18.75 5.86 -23.11
N LYS A 420 -18.89 6.99 -23.83
CA LYS A 420 -19.26 8.28 -23.21
C LYS A 420 -20.61 8.21 -22.51
N PHE A 421 -21.61 7.56 -23.11
CA PHE A 421 -22.91 7.35 -22.46
C PHE A 421 -22.76 6.59 -21.14
N PHE A 422 -21.99 5.49 -21.14
CA PHE A 422 -21.74 4.73 -19.91
C PHE A 422 -20.98 5.56 -18.85
N ILE A 423 -20.01 6.39 -19.25
CA ILE A 423 -19.31 7.30 -18.33
C ILE A 423 -20.29 8.28 -17.69
N ILE A 424 -21.16 8.93 -18.47
CA ILE A 424 -22.18 9.87 -17.96
C ILE A 424 -23.11 9.15 -16.97
N ARG A 425 -23.47 7.89 -17.24
CA ARG A 425 -24.31 7.06 -16.35
C ARG A 425 -23.54 6.40 -15.19
N SER A 426 -22.28 6.78 -14.95
CA SER A 426 -21.41 6.19 -13.92
C SER A 426 -21.21 4.67 -14.04
N ARG A 427 -21.43 4.11 -15.24
CA ARG A 427 -21.25 2.70 -15.59
C ARG A 427 -19.85 2.46 -16.15
N ILE A 428 -18.83 2.81 -15.37
CA ILE A 428 -17.43 2.75 -15.80
C ILE A 428 -17.00 1.36 -16.29
N PRO A 429 -17.35 0.24 -15.62
CA PRO A 429 -16.98 -1.09 -16.11
C PRO A 429 -17.49 -1.39 -17.53
N ASP A 430 -18.72 -0.96 -17.85
CA ASP A 430 -19.29 -1.15 -19.19
C ASP A 430 -18.59 -0.27 -20.24
N ALA A 431 -18.19 0.95 -19.87
CA ALA A 431 -17.40 1.82 -20.74
C ALA A 431 -16.04 1.20 -21.07
N ILE A 432 -15.39 0.59 -20.07
CA ILE A 432 -14.10 -0.10 -20.22
C ILE A 432 -14.24 -1.30 -21.15
N GLU A 433 -15.30 -2.09 -21.02
CA GLU A 433 -15.53 -3.24 -21.90
C GLU A 433 -15.71 -2.83 -23.38
N VAL A 434 -16.43 -1.73 -23.62
CA VAL A 434 -16.53 -1.14 -24.96
C VAL A 434 -15.15 -0.69 -25.46
N ALA A 435 -14.38 0.02 -24.62
CA ALA A 435 -13.05 0.49 -24.98
C ALA A 435 -12.07 -0.65 -25.30
N LYS A 436 -12.08 -1.73 -24.51
CA LYS A 436 -11.24 -2.93 -24.73
C LYS A 436 -11.55 -3.59 -26.07
N ARG A 437 -12.83 -3.79 -26.40
CA ARG A 437 -13.24 -4.32 -27.72
C ARG A 437 -12.84 -3.38 -28.85
N GLY A 438 -13.00 -2.08 -28.67
CA GLY A 438 -12.55 -1.08 -29.63
C GLY A 438 -11.04 -1.15 -29.90
N LEU A 439 -10.21 -1.33 -28.87
CA LEU A 439 -8.75 -1.45 -29.00
C LEU A 439 -8.29 -2.75 -29.68
N GLN A 440 -9.05 -3.85 -29.54
CA GLN A 440 -8.78 -5.07 -30.30
C GLN A 440 -8.89 -4.85 -31.81
N ARG A 441 -9.83 -4.00 -32.23
CA ARG A 441 -10.01 -3.61 -33.64
C ARG A 441 -9.05 -2.50 -34.06
N ASN A 442 -8.90 -1.46 -33.25
CA ASN A 442 -8.08 -0.29 -33.52
C ASN A 442 -7.19 0.09 -32.32
N PRO A 443 -5.98 -0.47 -32.22
CA PRO A 443 -5.08 -0.24 -31.08
C PRO A 443 -4.49 1.18 -31.04
N LYS A 444 -4.74 2.02 -32.06
CA LYS A 444 -4.24 3.40 -32.15
C LYS A 444 -5.29 4.45 -31.75
N PHE A 445 -6.44 4.02 -31.23
CA PHE A 445 -7.53 4.93 -30.84
C PHE A 445 -7.34 5.43 -29.39
N ALA A 446 -6.69 6.59 -29.24
CA ALA A 446 -6.25 7.14 -27.95
C ALA A 446 -7.37 7.26 -26.89
N TYR A 447 -8.59 7.60 -27.29
CA TYR A 447 -9.70 7.81 -26.35
C TYR A 447 -10.06 6.53 -25.58
N PHE A 448 -9.96 5.35 -26.19
CA PHE A 448 -10.25 4.09 -25.51
C PHE A 448 -9.28 3.81 -24.37
N TYR A 449 -7.99 4.14 -24.55
CA TYR A 449 -7.03 4.07 -23.44
C TYR A 449 -7.43 5.00 -22.30
N TYR A 450 -7.88 6.23 -22.61
CA TYR A 450 -8.35 7.18 -21.60
C TYR A 450 -9.52 6.60 -20.79
N VAL A 451 -10.50 5.98 -21.46
CA VAL A 451 -11.63 5.31 -20.79
C VAL A 451 -11.16 4.23 -19.83
N ILE A 452 -10.17 3.40 -20.22
CA ILE A 452 -9.62 2.34 -19.35
C ILE A 452 -9.00 2.93 -18.07
N THR A 453 -8.35 4.10 -18.17
CA THR A 453 -7.75 4.76 -16.99
C THR A 453 -8.76 5.20 -15.93
N LEU A 454 -10.06 5.24 -16.25
CA LEU A 454 -11.12 5.59 -15.29
C LEU A 454 -11.50 4.42 -14.37
N GLY A 455 -11.00 3.21 -14.66
CA GLY A 455 -11.25 2.01 -13.86
C GLY A 455 -10.55 2.01 -12.50
N LYS A 456 -10.90 0.99 -11.68
CA LYS A 456 -10.30 0.79 -10.35
C LYS A 456 -8.91 0.15 -10.39
N ASN A 457 -8.60 -0.65 -11.42
CA ASN A 457 -7.30 -1.32 -11.53
C ASN A 457 -6.23 -0.31 -11.94
N LEU A 458 -5.43 0.12 -10.97
CA LEU A 458 -4.38 1.12 -11.14
C LEU A 458 -3.29 0.64 -12.12
N SER A 459 -2.86 -0.61 -12.03
CA SER A 459 -1.85 -1.18 -12.93
C SER A 459 -2.30 -1.18 -14.40
N GLU A 460 -3.53 -1.65 -14.67
CA GLU A 460 -4.13 -1.59 -16.01
C GLU A 460 -4.31 -0.13 -16.48
N GLY A 461 -4.72 0.75 -15.56
CA GLY A 461 -4.87 2.18 -15.82
C GLY A 461 -3.56 2.84 -16.24
N LEU A 462 -2.45 2.58 -15.55
CA LEU A 462 -1.14 3.16 -15.89
C LEU A 462 -0.62 2.63 -17.23
N ARG A 463 -0.73 1.31 -17.48
CA ARG A 463 -0.37 0.72 -18.79
C ARG A 463 -1.15 1.38 -19.92
N SER A 464 -2.46 1.57 -19.71
CA SER A 464 -3.34 2.20 -20.69
C SER A 464 -2.97 3.66 -20.90
N ALA A 465 -2.70 4.41 -19.83
CA ALA A 465 -2.25 5.81 -19.91
C ALA A 465 -0.98 5.94 -20.77
N LYS A 466 0.05 5.15 -20.47
CA LYS A 466 1.34 5.17 -21.18
C LYS A 466 1.21 4.69 -22.63
N LYS A 467 0.41 3.66 -22.92
CA LYS A 467 0.16 3.19 -24.29
C LYS A 467 -0.64 4.21 -25.10
N GLY A 468 -1.67 4.82 -24.50
CA GLY A 468 -2.48 5.87 -25.12
C GLY A 468 -1.64 7.07 -25.53
N LEU A 469 -0.67 7.48 -24.71
CA LEU A 469 0.23 8.60 -25.02
C LEU A 469 1.13 8.35 -26.24
N LYS A 470 1.34 7.08 -26.64
CA LYS A 470 2.09 6.71 -27.85
C LYS A 470 1.25 6.76 -29.13
N CYS A 471 -0.06 7.03 -29.05
CA CYS A 471 -0.93 7.13 -30.22
C CYS A 471 -0.61 8.40 -31.03
N SER A 472 -0.45 8.27 -32.35
CA SER A 472 -0.02 9.39 -33.22
C SER A 472 -1.10 10.42 -33.52
N LYS A 473 -2.38 10.06 -33.38
CA LYS A 473 -3.53 10.96 -33.58
C LYS A 473 -4.30 11.06 -32.28
N MET A 474 -4.16 12.18 -31.57
CA MET A 474 -5.00 12.49 -30.42
C MET A 474 -5.23 13.98 -30.27
N THR A 475 -6.39 14.32 -29.74
CA THR A 475 -6.77 15.69 -29.37
C THR A 475 -6.05 16.13 -28.08
N PRO A 476 -5.82 17.43 -27.87
CA PRO A 476 -5.23 17.96 -26.63
C PRO A 476 -5.94 17.46 -25.36
N PHE A 477 -7.28 17.41 -25.34
CA PHE A 477 -8.05 16.90 -24.21
C PHE A 477 -7.65 15.47 -23.82
N VAL A 478 -7.64 14.54 -24.78
CA VAL A 478 -7.24 13.15 -24.52
C VAL A 478 -5.78 13.05 -24.08
N ARG A 479 -4.87 13.85 -24.66
CA ARG A 479 -3.45 13.88 -24.25
C ARG A 479 -3.30 14.29 -22.80
N PHE A 480 -3.87 15.43 -22.43
CA PHE A 480 -3.75 15.95 -21.07
C PHE A 480 -4.53 15.09 -20.06
N GLY A 481 -5.66 14.51 -20.47
CA GLY A 481 -6.38 13.52 -19.67
C GLY A 481 -5.52 12.29 -19.36
N LEU A 482 -4.85 11.72 -20.36
CA LEU A 482 -3.94 10.58 -20.16
C LEU A 482 -2.72 10.95 -19.31
N LEU A 483 -2.10 12.11 -19.54
CA LEU A 483 -0.97 12.60 -18.73
C LEU A 483 -1.37 12.77 -17.25
N HIS A 484 -2.49 13.45 -16.97
CA HIS A 484 -2.98 13.62 -15.61
C HIS A 484 -3.20 12.26 -14.93
N ARG A 485 -3.85 11.32 -15.61
CA ARG A 485 -4.09 9.97 -15.07
C ARG A 485 -2.80 9.19 -14.89
N ALA A 486 -1.82 9.33 -15.77
CA ALA A 486 -0.51 8.71 -15.62
C ALA A 486 0.22 9.24 -14.36
N VAL A 487 0.21 10.55 -14.12
CA VAL A 487 0.79 11.17 -12.90
C VAL A 487 0.15 10.61 -11.64
N GLU A 488 -1.18 10.65 -11.57
CA GLU A 488 -1.92 10.25 -10.37
C GLU A 488 -1.73 8.76 -10.04
N ILE A 489 -1.84 7.91 -11.06
CA ILE A 489 -1.75 6.46 -10.87
C ILE A 489 -0.30 6.06 -10.57
N ALA A 490 0.68 6.56 -11.33
CA ALA A 490 2.09 6.22 -11.10
C ALA A 490 2.62 6.79 -9.77
N GLY A 491 2.18 7.99 -9.36
CA GLY A 491 2.52 8.56 -8.05
C GLY A 491 2.06 7.64 -6.90
N ASN A 492 0.81 7.16 -6.96
CA ASN A 492 0.28 6.23 -5.97
C ASN A 492 0.99 4.87 -5.99
N LEU A 493 1.10 4.24 -7.17
CA LEU A 493 1.78 2.95 -7.31
C LEU A 493 3.23 3.02 -6.85
N GLY A 494 3.94 4.11 -7.16
CA GLY A 494 5.32 4.30 -6.73
C GLY A 494 5.48 4.37 -5.21
N VAL A 495 4.60 5.11 -4.53
CA VAL A 495 4.61 5.19 -3.06
C VAL A 495 4.31 3.83 -2.44
N CYS A 496 3.24 3.16 -2.89
CA CYS A 496 2.85 1.84 -2.39
C CYS A 496 3.94 0.79 -2.63
N SER A 497 4.48 0.71 -3.85
CA SER A 497 5.48 -0.29 -4.22
C SER A 497 6.74 -0.19 -3.37
N ILE A 498 7.26 1.03 -3.13
CA ILE A 498 8.46 1.22 -2.30
C ILE A 498 8.17 0.90 -0.84
N GLN A 499 7.01 1.31 -0.29
CA GLN A 499 6.65 1.02 1.11
C GLN A 499 6.47 -0.49 1.38
N GLU A 500 6.16 -1.28 0.35
CA GLU A 500 5.90 -2.72 0.46
C GLU A 500 7.10 -3.60 0.05
N SER A 501 8.22 -3.00 -0.35
CA SER A 501 9.40 -3.71 -0.89
C SER A 501 10.71 -3.22 -0.28
N ARG A 502 11.84 -3.72 -0.79
CA ARG A 502 13.19 -3.34 -0.33
C ARG A 502 14.09 -2.99 -1.50
N PRO A 503 15.12 -2.16 -1.27
CA PRO A 503 16.22 -2.02 -2.22
C PRO A 503 16.73 -3.38 -2.71
N GLY A 504 16.74 -3.57 -4.04
CA GLY A 504 17.10 -4.82 -4.71
C GLY A 504 15.94 -5.77 -5.04
N ASP A 505 14.73 -5.54 -4.52
CA ASP A 505 13.53 -6.24 -4.99
C ASP A 505 13.04 -5.63 -6.32
N ARG A 506 12.52 -6.47 -7.23
CA ARG A 506 11.94 -6.00 -8.50
C ARG A 506 10.84 -4.94 -8.29
N LYS A 507 9.98 -5.15 -7.28
CA LYS A 507 8.89 -4.23 -6.93
C LYS A 507 9.41 -2.87 -6.44
N TYR A 508 10.60 -2.82 -5.84
CA TYR A 508 11.23 -1.56 -5.43
C TYR A 508 11.67 -0.77 -6.66
N ASP A 509 12.39 -1.43 -7.57
CA ASP A 509 12.83 -0.83 -8.83
C ASP A 509 11.63 -0.34 -9.68
N GLU A 510 10.55 -1.13 -9.78
CA GLU A 510 9.28 -0.69 -10.38
C GLU A 510 8.71 0.55 -9.69
N GLY A 511 8.73 0.59 -8.35
CA GLY A 511 8.28 1.74 -7.58
C GLY A 511 9.06 3.03 -7.88
N VAL A 512 10.40 2.93 -7.97
CA VAL A 512 11.27 4.04 -8.38
C VAL A 512 10.90 4.51 -9.79
N ALA A 513 10.74 3.56 -10.72
CA ALA A 513 10.34 3.85 -12.09
C ALA A 513 9.00 4.60 -12.16
N PHE A 514 8.00 4.20 -11.37
CA PHE A 514 6.70 4.88 -11.31
C PHE A 514 6.82 6.31 -10.78
N LEU A 515 7.56 6.54 -9.68
CA LEU A 515 7.73 7.89 -9.13
C LEU A 515 8.42 8.84 -10.12
N MET A 516 9.49 8.36 -10.76
CA MET A 516 10.21 9.12 -11.80
C MET A 516 9.30 9.46 -12.98
N SER A 517 8.53 8.46 -13.44
CA SER A 517 7.57 8.63 -14.52
C SER A 517 6.48 9.65 -14.20
N ALA A 518 5.94 9.59 -12.98
CA ALA A 518 4.94 10.54 -12.50
C ALA A 518 5.50 11.96 -12.42
N MET A 519 6.74 12.13 -11.97
CA MET A 519 7.38 13.45 -11.87
C MET A 519 7.59 14.09 -13.25
N GLU A 520 8.05 13.32 -14.24
CA GLU A 520 8.30 13.83 -15.59
C GLU A 520 6.99 14.13 -16.35
N ASP A 521 5.99 13.26 -16.24
CA ASP A 521 4.65 13.53 -16.78
C ASP A 521 4.03 14.77 -16.14
N ALA A 522 4.21 14.96 -14.82
CA ALA A 522 3.67 16.11 -14.11
C ALA A 522 4.34 17.41 -14.56
N LYS A 523 5.65 17.38 -14.77
CA LYS A 523 6.41 18.49 -15.35
C LYS A 523 5.95 18.81 -16.77
N THR A 524 5.78 17.79 -17.62
CA THR A 524 5.30 17.94 -18.99
C THR A 524 3.90 18.56 -19.02
N TYR A 525 2.98 18.03 -18.22
CA TYR A 525 1.63 18.58 -18.08
C TYR A 525 1.66 20.02 -17.57
N ALA A 526 2.44 20.30 -16.53
CA ALA A 526 2.55 21.65 -15.97
C ALA A 526 3.13 22.66 -16.97
N ILE A 527 3.89 22.24 -17.98
CA ILE A 527 4.42 23.13 -19.03
C ILE A 527 3.40 23.29 -20.18
N GLU A 528 2.82 22.19 -20.65
CA GLU A 528 2.09 22.18 -21.92
C GLU A 528 0.57 22.36 -21.79
N ALA A 529 -0.02 21.98 -20.66
CA ALA A 529 -1.47 22.02 -20.47
C ALA A 529 -1.99 23.46 -20.32
N PRO A 530 -3.27 23.71 -20.64
CA PRO A 530 -3.87 25.01 -20.44
C PRO A 530 -3.70 25.53 -19.01
N PRO A 531 -3.46 26.85 -18.82
CA PRO A 531 -3.28 27.42 -17.49
C PRO A 531 -4.54 27.33 -16.62
N ASP A 532 -5.71 27.27 -17.24
CA ASP A 532 -7.02 27.10 -16.61
C ASP A 532 -7.49 25.63 -16.60
N ALA A 533 -6.60 24.68 -16.91
CA ALA A 533 -6.96 23.28 -16.94
C ALA A 533 -7.41 22.79 -15.56
N ARG A 534 -8.55 22.09 -15.54
CA ARG A 534 -9.19 21.60 -14.31
C ARG A 534 -8.25 20.84 -13.38
N HIS A 535 -7.40 19.99 -13.95
CA HIS A 535 -6.50 19.11 -13.19
C HIS A 535 -5.13 19.73 -12.88
N MET A 536 -4.87 20.98 -13.27
CA MET A 536 -3.58 21.66 -13.06
C MET A 536 -3.16 21.63 -11.58
N LYS A 537 -4.10 21.85 -10.66
CA LYS A 537 -3.83 21.81 -9.20
C LYS A 537 -3.34 20.43 -8.75
N ASN A 538 -4.07 19.37 -9.10
CA ASN A 538 -3.73 17.99 -8.69
C ASN A 538 -2.37 17.57 -9.23
N VAL A 539 -2.07 17.91 -10.49
CA VAL A 539 -0.77 17.63 -11.10
C VAL A 539 0.35 18.41 -10.40
N LEU A 540 0.13 19.69 -10.08
CA LEU A 540 1.12 20.50 -9.37
C LEU A 540 1.34 20.03 -7.93
N TYR A 541 0.30 19.53 -7.25
CA TYR A 541 0.47 18.94 -5.92
C TYR A 541 1.40 17.72 -5.98
N TRP A 542 1.16 16.80 -6.92
CA TRP A 542 2.04 15.66 -7.16
C TRP A 542 3.45 16.11 -7.54
N HIS A 543 3.60 17.04 -8.48
CA HIS A 543 4.90 17.54 -8.91
C HIS A 543 5.74 18.07 -7.75
N ILE A 544 5.13 18.88 -6.87
CA ILE A 544 5.80 19.44 -5.68
C ILE A 544 6.21 18.32 -4.71
N CYS A 545 5.28 17.43 -4.36
CA CYS A 545 5.57 16.32 -3.43
C CYS A 545 6.64 15.37 -3.97
N LEU A 546 6.56 15.00 -5.25
CA LEU A 546 7.51 14.10 -5.90
C LEU A 546 8.88 14.75 -6.07
N THR A 547 8.95 16.04 -6.40
CA THR A 547 10.24 16.75 -6.50
C THR A 547 10.99 16.69 -5.18
N LEU A 548 10.31 16.95 -4.05
CA LEU A 548 10.92 16.85 -2.73
C LEU A 548 11.32 15.41 -2.39
N ALA A 549 10.44 14.43 -2.64
CA ALA A 549 10.71 13.04 -2.33
C ALA A 549 11.82 12.43 -3.21
N ILE A 550 11.94 12.81 -4.48
CA ILE A 550 12.92 12.25 -5.44
C ILE A 550 14.27 12.96 -5.34
N LYS A 551 14.31 14.29 -5.20
CA LYS A 551 15.56 15.04 -5.04
C LYS A 551 16.14 14.95 -3.63
N GLY A 552 15.29 14.79 -2.62
CA GLY A 552 15.69 14.64 -1.23
C GLY A 552 16.62 15.76 -0.76
N PRO A 553 17.88 15.46 -0.37
CA PRO A 553 18.82 16.46 0.12
C PRO A 553 19.22 17.51 -0.93
N GLU A 554 19.08 17.22 -2.23
CA GLU A 554 19.39 18.16 -3.31
C GLU A 554 18.35 19.30 -3.40
N ALA A 555 17.11 19.09 -2.95
CA ALA A 555 16.10 20.15 -2.94
C ALA A 555 16.46 21.21 -1.89
N PRO A 556 16.47 22.51 -2.20
CA PRO A 556 16.85 23.54 -1.23
C PRO A 556 15.79 23.71 -0.12
N ALA A 557 16.25 24.04 1.09
CA ALA A 557 15.38 24.13 2.28
C ALA A 557 14.35 25.29 2.21
N ASP A 558 14.62 26.31 1.41
CA ASP A 558 13.74 27.47 1.19
C ASP A 558 12.72 27.27 0.06
N LEU A 559 12.73 26.08 -0.57
CA LEU A 559 11.87 25.73 -1.70
C LEU A 559 12.05 26.66 -2.91
N GLN A 560 13.22 27.29 -3.09
CA GLN A 560 13.45 28.24 -4.19
C GLN A 560 13.17 27.62 -5.57
N GLU A 561 13.58 26.37 -5.79
CA GLU A 561 13.32 25.66 -7.05
C GLU A 561 11.84 25.42 -7.34
N LEU A 562 11.01 25.34 -6.30
CA LEU A 562 9.58 25.08 -6.41
C LEU A 562 8.74 26.35 -6.52
N GLN A 563 9.34 27.55 -6.44
CA GLN A 563 8.61 28.82 -6.50
C GLN A 563 7.82 28.98 -7.80
N VAL A 564 8.34 28.48 -8.93
CA VAL A 564 7.62 28.50 -10.21
C VAL A 564 6.35 27.64 -10.15
N ALA A 565 6.46 26.43 -9.61
CA ALA A 565 5.32 25.52 -9.44
C ALA A 565 4.30 26.07 -8.43
N LEU A 566 4.77 26.63 -7.31
CA LEU A 566 3.92 27.24 -6.27
C LEU A 566 3.16 28.46 -6.80
N LYS A 567 3.82 29.33 -7.57
CA LYS A 567 3.16 30.47 -8.21
C LYS A 567 2.10 30.00 -9.21
N LYS A 568 2.42 29.01 -10.04
CA LYS A 568 1.46 28.44 -11.00
C LYS A 568 0.27 27.79 -10.30
N LEU A 569 0.51 27.13 -9.16
CA LEU A 569 -0.55 26.56 -8.33
C LEU A 569 -1.48 27.65 -7.76
N GLY A 570 -0.91 28.78 -7.33
CA GLY A 570 -1.68 29.96 -6.92
C GLY A 570 -2.62 30.46 -8.03
N HIS A 571 -2.12 30.59 -9.26
CA HIS A 571 -2.97 30.98 -10.39
C HIS A 571 -4.07 29.94 -10.70
N ALA A 572 -3.77 28.64 -10.59
CA ALA A 572 -4.75 27.57 -10.80
C ALA A 572 -5.87 27.59 -9.73
N ASP A 573 -5.54 27.95 -8.49
CA ASP A 573 -6.52 28.20 -7.42
C ASP A 573 -7.39 29.43 -7.76
N GLU A 574 -6.79 30.52 -8.24
CA GLU A 574 -7.53 31.72 -8.67
C GLU A 574 -8.53 31.43 -9.81
N PHE A 575 -8.11 30.68 -10.84
CA PHE A 575 -9.00 30.24 -11.91
C PHE A 575 -10.19 29.45 -11.36
N SER A 576 -9.93 28.50 -10.45
CA SER A 576 -10.98 27.69 -9.83
C SER A 576 -12.00 28.55 -9.08
N LEU A 577 -11.52 29.50 -8.28
CA LEU A 577 -12.38 30.42 -7.52
C LEU A 577 -13.24 31.28 -8.43
N LEU A 578 -12.68 31.76 -9.55
CA LEU A 578 -13.44 32.51 -10.56
C LEU A 578 -14.58 31.68 -11.15
N PHE A 579 -14.35 30.39 -11.38
CA PHE A 579 -15.38 29.46 -11.85
C PHE A 579 -16.39 29.06 -10.76
N GLY A 580 -16.34 29.69 -9.59
CA GLY A 580 -17.20 29.38 -8.45
C GLY A 580 -16.96 27.99 -7.87
N ILE A 581 -15.73 27.48 -8.07
CA ILE A 581 -15.23 26.22 -7.54
C ILE A 581 -14.25 26.56 -6.43
N ASN A 582 -14.67 26.36 -5.18
CA ASN A 582 -13.72 26.33 -4.08
C ASN A 582 -12.88 25.06 -4.24
N PRO A 583 -11.55 25.16 -4.39
CA PRO A 583 -10.73 23.96 -4.48
C PRO A 583 -11.03 23.07 -3.26
N PRO A 584 -11.35 21.78 -3.45
CA PRO A 584 -11.68 20.89 -2.34
C PRO A 584 -10.44 20.62 -1.48
N LYS A 585 -10.64 20.25 -0.22
CA LYS A 585 -9.58 19.80 0.69
C LYS A 585 -9.27 18.33 0.46
N THR A 586 -8.80 18.00 -0.75
CA THR A 586 -8.40 16.62 -1.10
C THR A 586 -7.18 16.18 -0.29
N GLN A 587 -7.01 14.86 -0.16
CA GLN A 587 -5.88 14.26 0.57
C GLN A 587 -4.54 14.82 0.09
N LEU A 588 -4.33 14.78 -1.23
CA LEU A 588 -3.08 15.24 -1.85
C LEU A 588 -2.85 16.74 -1.63
N ARG A 589 -3.89 17.56 -1.74
CA ARG A 589 -3.78 19.01 -1.49
C ARG A 589 -3.38 19.29 -0.06
N LEU A 590 -4.07 18.69 0.90
CA LEU A 590 -3.78 18.88 2.32
C LEU A 590 -2.35 18.44 2.65
N ALA A 591 -1.91 17.29 2.11
CA ALA A 591 -0.56 16.79 2.31
C ALA A 591 0.48 17.76 1.73
N GLN A 592 0.28 18.22 0.50
CA GLN A 592 1.16 19.19 -0.15
C GLN A 592 1.25 20.51 0.63
N GLN A 593 0.11 21.06 1.05
CA GLN A 593 0.07 22.29 1.85
C GLN A 593 0.79 22.11 3.18
N ASN A 594 0.60 20.97 3.83
CA ASN A 594 1.25 20.62 5.10
C ASN A 594 2.78 20.54 4.92
N ILE A 595 3.25 19.85 3.87
CA ILE A 595 4.67 19.73 3.52
C ILE A 595 5.27 21.11 3.28
N VAL A 596 4.73 21.89 2.34
CA VAL A 596 5.30 23.19 1.95
C VAL A 596 5.33 24.17 3.12
N LYS A 597 4.25 24.23 3.91
CA LYS A 597 4.18 25.11 5.09
C LYS A 597 5.26 24.80 6.12
N ARG A 598 5.58 23.52 6.32
CA ARG A 598 6.49 23.08 7.40
C ARG A 598 7.92 22.92 6.95
N TYR A 599 8.18 22.74 5.65
CA TYR A 599 9.47 22.31 5.13
C TYR A 599 10.68 23.09 5.67
N PRO A 600 10.72 24.44 5.60
CA PRO A 600 11.91 25.16 6.03
C PRO A 600 12.22 24.99 7.53
N THR A 601 11.19 24.97 8.37
CA THR A 601 11.33 24.79 9.83
C THR A 601 11.68 23.34 10.17
N ALA A 602 10.96 22.39 9.59
CA ALA A 602 11.14 20.96 9.81
C ALA A 602 12.56 20.51 9.48
N VAL A 603 13.07 20.92 8.30
CA VAL A 603 14.43 20.60 7.84
C VAL A 603 15.47 21.13 8.81
N LYS A 604 15.31 22.34 9.33
CA LYS A 604 16.25 22.92 10.29
C LYS A 604 16.19 22.24 11.66
N GLU A 605 14.99 21.95 12.14
CA GLU A 605 14.73 21.37 13.46
C GLU A 605 15.24 19.93 13.58
N TRP A 606 15.03 19.12 12.54
CA TRP A 606 15.27 17.66 12.59
C TRP A 606 16.50 17.19 11.81
N LYS A 607 17.32 18.11 11.29
CA LYS A 607 18.50 17.78 10.47
C LYS A 607 19.42 16.73 11.10
N ASP A 608 19.64 16.81 12.42
CA ASP A 608 20.61 15.96 13.12
C ASP A 608 20.05 14.54 13.29
N LEU A 609 18.73 14.41 13.45
CA LEU A 609 18.08 13.09 13.46
C LEU A 609 18.04 12.49 12.06
N VAL A 610 17.75 13.28 11.02
CA VAL A 610 17.76 12.81 9.62
C VAL A 610 19.17 12.34 9.21
N ALA A 611 20.22 13.08 9.57
CA ALA A 611 21.60 12.69 9.27
C ALA A 611 21.98 11.32 9.85
N ARG A 612 21.38 10.91 10.98
CA ARG A 612 21.61 9.58 11.57
C ARG A 612 20.94 8.44 10.82
N PHE A 613 19.88 8.70 10.06
CA PHE A 613 19.38 7.71 9.09
C PHE A 613 20.40 7.52 7.97
N ASP A 614 21.10 8.59 7.60
CA ASP A 614 21.98 8.62 6.44
C ASP A 614 23.37 8.00 6.70
N GLU A 615 23.79 7.84 7.98
CA GLU A 615 25.14 7.42 8.41
C GLU A 615 25.58 6.02 7.90
N GLU A 616 24.66 5.06 7.69
CA GLU A 616 24.99 3.71 7.20
C GLU A 616 24.72 3.50 5.69
N THR A 617 24.02 4.42 5.03
CA THR A 617 23.53 4.30 3.63
C THR A 617 24.59 4.54 2.55
N MET A 618 25.88 4.42 2.88
CA MET A 618 26.99 4.78 2.00
C MET A 618 27.07 4.03 0.65
N ASP A 619 26.27 2.97 0.45
CA ASP A 619 26.28 2.13 -0.75
C ASP A 619 25.00 2.23 -1.64
N GLU A 620 24.04 3.12 -1.36
CA GLU A 620 22.91 3.30 -2.29
C GLU A 620 23.35 4.07 -3.55
N CYS A 621 23.33 3.36 -4.68
CA CYS A 621 23.49 3.94 -6.00
C CYS A 621 22.37 4.96 -6.24
N GLY A 622 22.71 6.24 -6.43
CA GLY A 622 21.72 7.30 -6.66
C GLY A 622 20.69 6.94 -7.74
N ILE A 623 19.49 7.50 -7.65
CA ILE A 623 18.39 7.21 -8.59
C ILE A 623 18.87 7.47 -10.03
N SER A 624 19.06 6.40 -10.80
CA SER A 624 19.46 6.49 -12.20
C SER A 624 18.23 6.66 -13.08
N PHE A 625 18.13 7.80 -13.76
CA PHE A 625 17.04 8.08 -14.69
C PHE A 625 16.95 7.03 -15.80
N GLY A 626 18.09 6.66 -16.40
CA GLY A 626 18.12 5.66 -17.47
C GLY A 626 17.64 4.28 -17.01
N LYS A 627 18.04 3.85 -15.81
CA LYS A 627 17.57 2.58 -15.22
C LYS A 627 16.05 2.63 -14.98
N ALA A 628 15.55 3.72 -14.41
CA ALA A 628 14.12 3.88 -14.15
C ALA A 628 13.27 3.84 -15.43
N GLU A 629 13.76 4.39 -16.53
CA GLU A 629 13.10 4.29 -17.84
C GLU A 629 13.10 2.85 -18.38
N ASP A 630 14.23 2.14 -18.27
CA ASP A 630 14.35 0.74 -18.68
C ASP A 630 13.43 -0.17 -17.87
N ASP A 631 13.38 0.01 -16.54
CA ASP A 631 12.52 -0.74 -15.64
C ASP A 631 11.03 -0.49 -15.94
N LEU A 632 10.65 0.77 -16.24
CA LEU A 632 9.30 1.10 -16.67
C LEU A 632 8.95 0.42 -18.01
N ALA A 633 9.88 0.43 -18.97
CA ALA A 633 9.68 -0.21 -20.27
C ALA A 633 9.50 -1.73 -20.12
N ALA A 634 10.37 -2.37 -19.33
CA ALA A 634 10.26 -3.80 -19.00
C ALA A 634 8.91 -4.11 -18.35
N TRP A 635 8.50 -3.33 -17.35
CA TRP A 635 7.20 -3.51 -16.71
C TRP A 635 6.04 -3.39 -17.72
N LEU A 636 6.06 -2.39 -18.61
CA LEU A 636 5.02 -2.19 -19.62
C LEU A 636 4.91 -3.35 -20.64
N ASP A 637 6.02 -4.03 -20.93
CA ASP A 637 6.12 -5.15 -21.88
C ASP A 637 5.69 -6.50 -21.28
N GLU A 638 5.67 -6.64 -19.95
CA GLU A 638 5.09 -7.81 -19.28
C GLU A 638 3.56 -7.84 -19.46
N ILE A 639 3.10 -8.47 -20.54
CA ILE A 639 1.69 -8.61 -20.88
C ILE A 639 1.17 -9.95 -20.32
N HIS A 640 0.45 -9.91 -19.21
CA HIS A 640 -0.54 -10.94 -18.86
C HIS A 640 -1.94 -10.35 -19.06
N LEU A 641 -2.48 -10.59 -20.26
CA LEU A 641 -3.90 -10.42 -20.58
C LEU A 641 -4.63 -11.73 -20.25
N ASP A 642 -4.62 -12.14 -18.99
CA ASP A 642 -5.54 -13.18 -18.52
C ASP A 642 -6.08 -12.81 -17.14
N GLN A 643 -7.37 -13.09 -17.00
CA GLN A 643 -8.27 -12.67 -15.93
C GLN A 643 -7.83 -13.19 -14.56
N GLY A 644 -7.79 -12.31 -13.57
CA GLY A 644 -7.67 -12.71 -12.16
C GLY A 644 -7.03 -11.60 -11.33
N GLU A 645 -7.79 -11.11 -10.36
CA GLU A 645 -7.37 -10.15 -9.33
C GLU A 645 -6.02 -10.54 -8.70
N GLU A 646 -5.02 -9.66 -8.80
CA GLU A 646 -3.81 -9.71 -7.97
C GLU A 646 -4.00 -8.82 -6.72
N ASP A 647 -5.12 -8.98 -6.02
CA ASP A 647 -5.27 -8.51 -4.63
C ASP A 647 -5.15 -9.74 -3.70
N ASP A 648 -4.05 -10.49 -3.84
CA ASP A 648 -3.74 -11.55 -2.87
C ASP A 648 -2.86 -10.91 -1.77
N PRO A 649 -3.29 -10.90 -0.49
CA PRO A 649 -2.59 -10.26 0.60
C PRO A 649 -1.25 -10.95 0.81
N HIS A 650 -0.22 -10.42 0.15
CA HIS A 650 1.15 -10.83 0.39
C HIS A 650 1.45 -10.53 1.86
N PRO A 651 1.80 -11.53 2.68
CA PRO A 651 2.04 -11.29 4.09
C PRO A 651 3.21 -10.31 4.23
N GLN A 652 2.95 -9.18 4.89
CA GLN A 652 3.91 -8.12 5.22
C GLN A 652 5.25 -8.72 5.67
N ARG A 653 6.25 -8.62 4.78
CA ARG A 653 7.62 -9.09 5.02
C ARG A 653 8.33 -8.07 5.90
N CYS A 654 8.64 -8.41 7.15
CA CYS A 654 9.44 -7.54 8.03
C CYS A 654 10.91 -7.49 7.59
N SER A 655 11.46 -6.28 7.53
CA SER A 655 12.64 -5.90 6.73
C SER A 655 13.89 -5.54 7.51
N HIS A 656 14.27 -6.37 8.48
CA HIS A 656 15.48 -6.11 9.25
C HIS A 656 16.40 -7.32 9.41
N PRO A 657 17.73 -7.11 9.57
CA PRO A 657 18.70 -8.16 9.82
C PRO A 657 18.29 -9.03 11.01
N ARG A 658 18.64 -10.32 10.94
CA ARG A 658 18.18 -11.39 11.84
C ARG A 658 18.35 -11.03 13.33
N VAL A 659 17.26 -10.66 14.00
CA VAL A 659 17.15 -10.73 15.48
C VAL A 659 16.90 -12.18 15.95
N SER A 660 16.87 -13.15 15.03
CA SER A 660 16.71 -14.57 15.37
C SER A 660 17.94 -15.09 16.14
N PRO A 661 17.78 -15.60 17.38
CA PRO A 661 18.87 -16.28 18.09
C PRO A 661 19.24 -17.64 17.45
N ASN A 662 18.48 -18.08 16.44
CA ASN A 662 18.70 -19.33 15.73
C ASN A 662 19.29 -19.10 14.33
N THR A 663 20.46 -19.69 14.08
CA THR A 663 21.19 -19.66 12.78
C THR A 663 20.71 -20.74 11.80
N VAL A 664 19.68 -21.50 12.16
CA VAL A 664 19.20 -22.66 11.40
C VAL A 664 18.66 -22.24 10.03
N ALA A 665 19.27 -22.75 8.96
CA ALA A 665 18.74 -22.60 7.61
C ALA A 665 17.47 -23.47 7.45
N LEU A 666 16.30 -22.83 7.51
CA LEU A 666 15.00 -23.46 7.27
C LEU A 666 14.55 -23.26 5.82
N TYR A 667 13.75 -24.19 5.31
CA TYR A 667 13.07 -23.96 4.04
C TYR A 667 12.03 -22.87 4.20
N ARG A 668 11.78 -22.13 3.11
CA ARG A 668 10.76 -21.08 3.06
C ARG A 668 9.54 -21.56 2.28
N CYS A 669 8.37 -21.14 2.74
CA CYS A 669 7.14 -21.32 1.99
C CYS A 669 7.24 -20.55 0.66
N SER A 670 6.92 -21.22 -0.44
CA SER A 670 6.93 -20.63 -1.79
C SER A 670 5.90 -19.52 -1.95
N TRP A 671 4.88 -19.47 -1.08
CA TRP A 671 3.90 -18.39 -1.05
C TRP A 671 4.29 -17.31 -0.04
N CYS A 672 4.06 -17.58 1.25
CA CYS A 672 4.19 -16.58 2.30
C CYS A 672 5.63 -16.33 2.78
N GLY A 673 6.65 -17.01 2.23
CA GLY A 673 8.06 -16.85 2.61
C GLY A 673 8.45 -17.35 4.01
N ASN A 674 7.48 -17.82 4.81
CA ASN A 674 7.69 -18.23 6.20
C ASN A 674 8.66 -19.42 6.31
N PRO A 675 9.64 -19.35 7.22
CA PRO A 675 10.58 -20.44 7.44
C PRO A 675 9.94 -21.58 8.26
N SER A 676 10.15 -22.83 7.83
CA SER A 676 9.81 -24.01 8.62
C SER A 676 10.64 -25.25 8.24
N ALA A 677 10.91 -26.09 9.22
CA ALA A 677 11.55 -27.39 9.03
C ALA A 677 10.62 -28.42 8.37
N ALA A 678 9.30 -28.22 8.49
CA ALA A 678 8.23 -29.18 8.19
C ALA A 678 7.27 -28.71 7.08
N LEU A 679 7.74 -27.88 6.13
CA LEU A 679 6.93 -27.50 4.97
C LEU A 679 6.53 -28.73 4.13
N ARG A 680 5.28 -28.73 3.67
CA ARG A 680 4.71 -29.72 2.75
C ARG A 680 5.28 -29.47 1.36
N LYS A 681 5.73 -30.52 0.67
CA LYS A 681 6.13 -30.40 -0.74
C LYS A 681 4.89 -30.41 -1.64
N CYS A 682 4.97 -29.72 -2.77
CA CYS A 682 4.02 -29.88 -3.86
C CYS A 682 4.05 -31.34 -4.35
N SER A 683 2.90 -32.02 -4.33
CA SER A 683 2.80 -33.42 -4.75
C SER A 683 3.05 -33.65 -6.24
N GLY A 684 3.01 -32.59 -7.04
CA GLY A 684 3.36 -32.63 -8.46
C GLY A 684 4.86 -32.59 -8.67
N CYS A 685 5.48 -31.43 -8.43
CA CYS A 685 6.88 -31.19 -8.81
C CYS A 685 7.92 -31.39 -7.71
N ASP A 686 7.51 -31.55 -6.45
CA ASP A 686 8.37 -31.67 -5.28
C ASP A 686 9.31 -30.47 -4.97
N LYS A 687 9.32 -29.45 -5.84
CA LYS A 687 10.16 -28.24 -5.77
C LYS A 687 9.54 -27.16 -4.88
N ALA A 688 8.27 -26.82 -5.12
CA ALA A 688 7.56 -25.84 -4.30
C ALA A 688 7.22 -26.43 -2.92
N ARG A 689 7.22 -25.56 -1.89
CA ARG A 689 7.01 -25.95 -0.49
C ARG A 689 6.02 -25.02 0.18
N TYR A 690 5.11 -25.54 0.99
CA TYR A 690 4.01 -24.79 1.57
C TYR A 690 3.86 -25.04 3.06
N CYS A 691 3.41 -24.02 3.80
CA CYS A 691 3.04 -24.17 5.21
C CYS A 691 1.88 -25.16 5.36
N ASP A 692 0.87 -25.02 4.50
CA ASP A 692 -0.36 -25.82 4.48
C ASP A 692 -1.02 -25.77 3.09
N GLY A 693 -2.23 -26.33 2.99
CA GLY A 693 -3.01 -26.30 1.75
C GLY A 693 -3.55 -24.92 1.37
N GLY A 694 -3.63 -23.96 2.30
CA GLY A 694 -4.03 -22.58 2.00
C GLY A 694 -2.95 -21.87 1.19
N CYS A 695 -1.72 -21.86 1.70
CA CYS A 695 -0.56 -21.32 0.97
C CYS A 695 -0.34 -21.97 -0.41
N GLN A 696 -0.64 -23.27 -0.54
CA GLN A 696 -0.57 -23.94 -1.85
C GLN A 696 -1.63 -23.43 -2.82
N LYS A 697 -2.87 -23.21 -2.36
CA LYS A 697 -3.96 -22.70 -3.18
C LYS A 697 -3.69 -21.28 -3.66
N SER A 698 -3.22 -20.39 -2.79
CA SER A 698 -2.90 -19.01 -3.15
C SER A 698 -1.78 -18.92 -4.20
N HIS A 699 -0.68 -19.68 -4.02
CA HIS A 699 0.39 -19.74 -5.02
C HIS A 699 0.04 -20.56 -6.27
N TRP A 700 -1.14 -21.18 -6.37
CA TRP A 700 -1.41 -22.14 -7.44
C TRP A 700 -1.50 -21.48 -8.81
N SER A 701 -2.06 -20.28 -8.91
CA SER A 701 -2.16 -19.52 -10.18
C SER A 701 -0.79 -19.34 -10.84
N GLU A 702 0.20 -18.89 -10.07
CA GLU A 702 1.59 -18.72 -10.50
C GLU A 702 2.30 -20.07 -10.70
N HIS A 703 2.23 -20.95 -9.69
CA HIS A 703 2.99 -22.20 -9.68
C HIS A 703 2.55 -23.20 -10.75
N LYS A 704 1.26 -23.22 -11.12
CA LYS A 704 0.70 -24.23 -12.04
C LYS A 704 1.45 -24.27 -13.38
N THR A 705 1.90 -23.13 -13.88
CA THR A 705 2.63 -23.02 -15.17
C THR A 705 4.02 -23.68 -15.11
N THR A 706 4.64 -23.71 -13.93
CA THR A 706 5.98 -24.26 -13.69
C THR A 706 5.98 -25.62 -13.01
N CYS A 707 4.82 -26.10 -12.55
CA CYS A 707 4.63 -27.38 -11.89
C CYS A 707 4.73 -28.55 -12.89
N LYS A 708 5.96 -29.01 -13.15
CA LYS A 708 6.23 -30.23 -13.94
C LYS A 708 6.57 -31.38 -12.99
N ALA A 709 5.85 -32.49 -13.13
CA ALA A 709 6.06 -33.73 -12.37
C ALA A 709 7.43 -34.36 -12.64
#